data_AF-A0A1Q7H9X5-F1
#
_entry.id   AF-A0A1Q7H9X5-F1
#
_cell.length_a   1.000
_cell.length_b   1.000
_cell.length_c   1.000
_cell.angle_alpha   90.00
_cell.angle_beta   90.00
_cell.angle_gamma   90.00
#
_symmetry.space_group_name_H-M   'P 1'
#
loop_
_entity.id
_entity.type
_entity.pdbx_description
1 polymer ?
#
loop_
_entity_poly.entity_id
_entity_poly.type
_entity_poly.pdbx_seq_one_letter_code
_entity_poly.pdbx_strand_id
1 'polypeptide(L)'
;MWGLLAAAALLWPDHLSGPFDGVPLDRTAEAVLVGVIFPALWVFHSRFLATRLARASIVALLVWRACATVLFVQDGWCLRFEPSRPYAKDAEGAPHAWDLRADWRAADPACSAIMTRSYSEFHEFPVWFFNLPPPNDSWPAPEDLPPEATIAMHVRGYLSPSSSGSFDIDVGPGMQTAIAIDGRLSALPVQLAPGVHHVAIDGTLTGTRWRLVPRWNGAELWSNVSATVQRPSIASLRVRSWARWIPLGVTALILSAWIASALARVGHVAVFAWTTGASLIIAWLIVTDQVMSARWAIVALTAAVFVPVPPRLRNLFGAFLLIGVPWLTFVVVCAAPAIGRWVLYEFGNDYWMYQRYAYRIVMQGYWLEGGTPTFYFQPFYRWIAGLLHLVFGDSSVGEWYWDGACLLAGSLLSFRITRTFAGFRWGVVAAAAPLGVFVLSSARDLIGRGLGEIASAGLVSMAALCAISSGARQLKVVGSRQPLNRGLPAVPTERPLYVSNRWSTSRDRRTGAAIAAGVLGTLAFYTRLNNLLMALGVAVFALPLRVPVRALVRPLAWKSWWSRVSWRTAIAVPAVIGLGLLCFAWRTWHYTGVFSVFHGTQRYIVAIWQPGMSLGAVAYWMGHNVLLVLTVNDPPRFDVYASPVLIGAVVAVLAVLGVPRFRDLPAAAVLFFFAAIAGAFIARGWTYPGRFSVHVMPIACALAVCGVASLFRRGATVSKPHSKGRTRVSAAGPTHGSAPTEWV
;
A
#
# COMPACT_ATOMS: atom_id res chain seq x y z
N MET A 1 -16.91 2.84 7.30
CA MET A 1 -17.94 1.80 7.43
C MET A 1 -18.17 1.07 6.12
N TRP A 2 -18.92 1.60 5.14
CA TRP A 2 -19.25 0.86 3.89
C TRP A 2 -18.06 0.27 3.12
N GLY A 3 -16.92 0.95 3.06
CA GLY A 3 -15.72 0.39 2.43
C GLY A 3 -15.13 -0.80 3.20
N LEU A 4 -15.21 -0.79 4.54
CA LEU A 4 -14.82 -1.94 5.37
C LEU A 4 -15.80 -3.12 5.18
N LEU A 5 -17.10 -2.84 5.08
CA LEU A 5 -18.10 -3.87 4.79
C LEU A 5 -17.89 -4.47 3.39
N ALA A 6 -17.55 -3.65 2.39
CA ALA A 6 -17.20 -4.13 1.06
C ALA A 6 -15.94 -5.03 1.09
N ALA A 7 -14.89 -4.62 1.82
CA ALA A 7 -13.70 -5.43 2.01
C ALA A 7 -14.03 -6.77 2.69
N ALA A 8 -14.82 -6.75 3.77
CA ALA A 8 -15.27 -7.96 4.45
C ALA A 8 -16.08 -8.87 3.51
N ALA A 9 -16.98 -8.31 2.70
CA ALA A 9 -17.78 -9.09 1.75
C ALA A 9 -16.94 -9.76 0.64
N LEU A 10 -15.96 -9.02 0.10
CA LEU A 10 -15.06 -9.50 -0.94
C LEU A 10 -14.07 -10.54 -0.42
N LEU A 11 -13.62 -10.40 0.83
CA LEU A 11 -12.61 -11.26 1.44
C LEU A 11 -13.20 -12.43 2.23
N TRP A 12 -14.51 -12.47 2.50
CA TRP A 12 -15.13 -13.58 3.22
C TRP A 12 -15.00 -14.88 2.40
N PRO A 13 -14.36 -15.94 2.94
CA PRO A 13 -14.18 -17.21 2.25
C PRO A 13 -15.51 -17.94 2.08
N ASP A 14 -15.85 -18.31 0.85
CA ASP A 14 -17.08 -19.01 0.49
C ASP A 14 -16.87 -20.54 0.49
N HIS A 15 -17.95 -21.27 0.76
CA HIS A 15 -17.96 -22.74 0.68
C HIS A 15 -18.17 -23.24 -0.75
N LEU A 16 -18.52 -22.35 -1.68
CA LEU A 16 -18.64 -22.64 -3.10
C LEU A 16 -17.44 -22.07 -3.85
N SER A 17 -16.64 -22.93 -4.47
CA SER A 17 -15.52 -22.52 -5.29
C SER A 17 -15.98 -21.98 -6.64
N GLY A 18 -15.43 -20.82 -6.98
CA GLY A 18 -15.79 -20.08 -8.19
C GLY A 18 -15.06 -18.74 -8.24
N PRO A 19 -15.18 -17.97 -9.33
CA PRO A 19 -14.53 -16.66 -9.38
C PRO A 19 -15.04 -15.73 -8.28
N PHE A 20 -14.13 -15.08 -7.56
CA PHE A 20 -14.41 -14.24 -6.39
C PHE A 20 -15.10 -15.01 -5.26
N ASP A 21 -14.61 -16.21 -4.92
CA ASP A 21 -15.04 -17.01 -3.78
C ASP A 21 -14.43 -16.55 -2.44
N GLY A 22 -13.57 -15.54 -2.42
CA GLY A 22 -13.05 -14.93 -1.20
C GLY A 22 -11.57 -15.21 -1.02
N VAL A 23 -11.09 -15.19 0.22
CA VAL A 23 -9.70 -15.52 0.51
C VAL A 23 -9.47 -17.04 0.52
N PRO A 24 -8.27 -17.50 0.12
CA PRO A 24 -7.15 -16.70 -0.38
C PRO A 24 -7.38 -16.20 -1.83
N LEU A 25 -6.91 -14.98 -2.14
CA LEU A 25 -6.93 -14.41 -3.48
C LEU A 25 -5.78 -14.99 -4.32
N ASP A 26 -5.88 -16.27 -4.68
CA ASP A 26 -4.82 -17.03 -5.36
C ASP A 26 -4.93 -17.04 -6.89
N ARG A 27 -6.00 -16.45 -7.45
CA ARG A 27 -6.17 -16.24 -8.89
C ARG A 27 -5.81 -14.84 -9.31
N THR A 28 -5.24 -14.71 -10.51
CA THR A 28 -4.74 -13.43 -11.06
C THR A 28 -5.81 -12.33 -11.06
N ALA A 29 -7.01 -12.62 -11.57
CA ALA A 29 -8.08 -11.61 -11.66
C ALA A 29 -8.53 -11.12 -10.28
N GLU A 30 -8.69 -12.03 -9.32
CA GLU A 30 -9.13 -11.72 -7.96
C GLU A 30 -8.07 -10.93 -7.19
N ALA A 31 -6.81 -11.39 -7.24
CA ALA A 31 -5.67 -10.73 -6.62
C ALA A 31 -5.50 -9.29 -7.13
N VAL A 32 -5.67 -9.04 -8.44
CA VAL A 32 -5.57 -7.69 -9.00
C VAL A 32 -6.79 -6.84 -8.68
N LEU A 33 -8.00 -7.36 -8.90
CA LEU A 33 -9.23 -6.59 -8.74
C LEU A 33 -9.53 -6.26 -7.28
N VAL A 34 -9.33 -7.21 -6.38
CA VAL A 34 -9.58 -7.03 -4.94
C VAL A 34 -8.35 -6.49 -4.22
N GLY A 35 -7.14 -6.91 -4.61
CA GLY A 35 -5.89 -6.48 -3.97
C GLY A 35 -5.39 -5.10 -4.39
N VAL A 36 -5.71 -4.63 -5.61
CA VAL A 36 -5.20 -3.35 -6.15
C VAL A 36 -6.30 -2.40 -6.58
N ILE A 37 -7.25 -2.85 -7.41
CA ILE A 37 -8.28 -1.96 -7.96
C ILE A 37 -9.26 -1.50 -6.88
N PHE A 38 -9.76 -2.42 -6.05
CA PHE A 38 -10.69 -2.08 -4.96
C PHE A 38 -10.09 -1.04 -3.98
N PRO A 39 -8.88 -1.19 -3.43
CA PRO A 39 -8.27 -0.18 -2.57
C PRO A 39 -8.08 1.16 -3.27
N ALA A 40 -7.63 1.16 -4.54
CA ALA A 40 -7.48 2.39 -5.32
C ALA A 40 -8.82 3.12 -5.52
N LEU A 41 -9.88 2.40 -5.88
CA LEU A 41 -11.23 2.95 -6.01
C LEU A 41 -11.77 3.47 -4.69
N TRP A 42 -11.51 2.75 -3.59
CA TRP A 42 -11.91 3.17 -2.26
C TRP A 42 -11.23 4.49 -1.87
N VAL A 43 -9.92 4.62 -2.07
CA VAL A 43 -9.18 5.84 -1.72
C VAL A 43 -9.59 7.02 -2.61
N PHE A 44 -9.63 6.82 -3.93
CA PHE A 44 -9.74 7.94 -4.88
C PHE A 44 -11.18 8.22 -5.35
N HIS A 45 -12.11 7.29 -5.15
CA HIS A 45 -13.50 7.38 -5.61
C HIS A 45 -14.52 6.77 -4.62
N SER A 46 -14.27 6.89 -3.31
CA SER A 46 -15.17 6.44 -2.22
C SER A 46 -16.62 6.92 -2.29
N ARG A 47 -16.90 8.02 -3.01
CA ARG A 47 -18.27 8.56 -3.13
C ARG A 47 -19.27 7.57 -3.73
N PHE A 48 -18.79 6.64 -4.56
CA PHE A 48 -19.61 5.58 -5.13
C PHE A 48 -20.28 4.69 -4.05
N LEU A 49 -19.63 4.49 -2.89
CA LEU A 49 -20.16 3.71 -1.76
C LEU A 49 -21.39 4.36 -1.10
N ALA A 50 -21.71 5.61 -1.44
CA ALA A 50 -22.95 6.25 -0.99
C ALA A 50 -24.16 5.92 -1.87
N THR A 51 -23.96 5.29 -3.03
CA THR A 51 -25.06 4.92 -3.95
C THR A 51 -25.87 3.75 -3.41
N ARG A 52 -27.15 3.68 -3.79
CA ARG A 52 -28.03 2.55 -3.43
C ARG A 52 -27.51 1.24 -4.02
N LEU A 53 -27.03 1.26 -5.27
CA LEU A 53 -26.43 0.12 -5.94
C LEU A 53 -25.28 -0.47 -5.12
N ALA A 54 -24.28 0.35 -4.77
CA ALA A 54 -23.12 -0.13 -4.00
C ALA A 54 -23.53 -0.76 -2.67
N ARG A 55 -24.43 -0.10 -1.92
CA ARG A 55 -24.89 -0.60 -0.61
C ARG A 55 -25.69 -1.90 -0.74
N ALA A 56 -26.60 -1.98 -1.72
CA ALA A 56 -27.39 -3.17 -1.97
C ALA A 56 -26.49 -4.35 -2.38
N SER A 57 -25.53 -4.14 -3.27
CA SER A 57 -24.57 -5.19 -3.67
C SER A 57 -23.69 -5.66 -2.51
N ILE A 58 -23.21 -4.74 -1.65
CA ILE A 58 -22.44 -5.12 -0.46
C ILE A 58 -23.28 -5.98 0.50
N VAL A 59 -24.52 -5.57 0.78
CA VAL A 59 -25.42 -6.35 1.64
C VAL A 59 -25.75 -7.70 1.00
N ALA A 60 -26.02 -7.74 -0.30
CA ALA A 60 -26.30 -8.98 -1.04
C ALA A 60 -25.12 -9.96 -0.96
N LEU A 61 -23.88 -9.48 -1.13
CA LEU A 61 -22.68 -10.31 -0.95
C LEU A 61 -22.57 -10.82 0.49
N LEU A 62 -22.73 -9.97 1.50
CA LEU A 62 -22.64 -10.40 2.91
C LEU A 62 -23.69 -11.44 3.27
N VAL A 63 -24.95 -11.23 2.85
CA VAL A 63 -26.04 -12.19 3.05
C VAL A 63 -25.73 -13.49 2.32
N TRP A 64 -25.27 -13.41 1.06
CA TRP A 64 -24.88 -14.58 0.30
C TRP A 64 -23.79 -15.39 1.00
N ARG A 65 -22.69 -14.75 1.43
CA ARG A 65 -21.58 -15.40 2.11
C ARG A 65 -22.03 -16.11 3.38
N ALA A 66 -22.86 -15.46 4.18
CA ALA A 66 -23.45 -16.06 5.38
C ALA A 66 -24.33 -17.26 5.04
N CYS A 67 -25.23 -17.14 4.06
CA CYS A 67 -26.08 -18.24 3.60
C CYS A 67 -25.25 -19.40 3.05
N ALA A 68 -24.24 -19.13 2.24
CA ALA A 68 -23.44 -20.16 1.62
C ALA A 68 -22.62 -20.96 2.65
N THR A 69 -22.08 -20.27 3.67
CA THR A 69 -21.40 -20.88 4.82
C THR A 69 -22.32 -21.87 5.57
N VAL A 70 -23.61 -21.56 5.68
CA VAL A 70 -24.59 -22.39 6.40
C VAL A 70 -25.17 -23.52 5.53
N LEU A 71 -25.39 -23.27 4.24
CA LEU A 71 -26.16 -24.14 3.36
C LEU A 71 -25.31 -25.16 2.59
N PHE A 72 -24.03 -24.88 2.37
CA PHE A 72 -23.16 -25.72 1.57
C PHE A 72 -21.99 -26.28 2.38
N VAL A 73 -21.63 -27.51 2.06
CA VAL A 73 -20.33 -28.09 2.45
C VAL A 73 -19.23 -27.41 1.63
N GLN A 74 -18.09 -27.14 2.26
CA GLN A 74 -16.89 -26.60 1.64
C GLN A 74 -16.49 -27.39 0.38
N ASP A 75 -16.34 -26.66 -0.72
CA ASP A 75 -15.74 -27.17 -1.95
C ASP A 75 -14.25 -27.43 -1.78
N GLY A 76 -13.78 -28.39 -2.56
CA GLY A 76 -12.39 -28.78 -2.62
C GLY A 76 -12.13 -30.09 -1.89
N TRP A 77 -10.87 -30.48 -1.88
CA TRP A 77 -10.38 -31.59 -1.06
C TRP A 77 -9.53 -31.08 0.08
N CYS A 78 -9.63 -31.74 1.22
CA CYS A 78 -8.82 -31.43 2.36
C CYS A 78 -7.40 -31.99 2.18
N LEU A 79 -6.37 -31.15 2.33
CA LEU A 79 -4.99 -31.60 2.47
C LEU A 79 -4.55 -31.52 3.93
N ARG A 80 -3.79 -32.52 4.36
CA ARG A 80 -3.01 -32.51 5.59
C ARG A 80 -1.58 -32.91 5.28
N PHE A 81 -0.63 -32.14 5.79
CA PHE A 81 0.79 -32.45 5.66
C PHE A 81 1.33 -32.95 6.99
N GLU A 82 2.13 -34.01 6.93
CA GLU A 82 2.80 -34.60 8.09
C GLU A 82 4.30 -34.69 7.77
N PRO A 83 5.08 -33.66 8.18
CA PRO A 83 6.53 -33.68 8.11
C PRO A 83 7.12 -34.92 8.78
N SER A 84 8.20 -35.49 8.22
CA SER A 84 8.89 -36.65 8.81
C SER A 84 9.49 -36.36 10.20
N ARG A 85 9.71 -35.08 10.52
CA ARG A 85 10.08 -34.56 11.84
C ARG A 85 9.48 -33.15 12.00
N PRO A 86 9.37 -32.61 13.23
CA PRO A 86 8.90 -31.25 13.43
C PRO A 86 9.85 -30.24 12.74
N TYR A 87 9.41 -29.65 11.63
CA TYR A 87 10.17 -28.63 10.90
C TYR A 87 10.01 -27.23 11.48
N ALA A 88 8.99 -27.01 12.31
CA ALA A 88 8.64 -25.70 12.83
C ALA A 88 8.70 -25.68 14.37
N LYS A 89 9.33 -24.65 14.92
CA LYS A 89 9.29 -24.36 16.35
C LYS A 89 7.86 -24.03 16.78
N ASP A 90 7.50 -24.51 17.97
CA ASP A 90 6.19 -24.28 18.59
C ASP A 90 5.04 -24.84 17.73
N ALA A 91 5.33 -25.78 16.81
CA ALA A 91 4.32 -26.51 16.07
C ALA A 91 3.75 -27.62 16.95
N GLU A 92 2.44 -27.57 17.20
CA GLU A 92 1.69 -28.61 17.88
C GLU A 92 0.94 -29.45 16.83
N GLY A 93 1.49 -30.58 16.41
CA GLY A 93 0.86 -31.43 15.38
C GLY A 93 1.20 -31.02 13.94
N ALA A 94 0.24 -31.16 13.02
CA ALA A 94 0.45 -30.85 11.60
C ALA A 94 0.61 -29.34 11.37
N PRO A 95 1.50 -28.90 10.44
CA PRO A 95 1.64 -27.49 10.11
C PRO A 95 0.39 -26.94 9.39
N HIS A 96 0.16 -25.64 9.56
CA HIS A 96 -0.89 -24.90 8.84
C HIS A 96 -0.34 -24.27 7.57
N ALA A 97 -1.18 -24.22 6.54
CA ALA A 97 -1.00 -23.30 5.44
C ALA A 97 -1.73 -21.97 5.73
N TRP A 98 -1.47 -20.94 4.94
CA TRP A 98 -2.25 -19.71 4.95
C TRP A 98 -3.58 -19.91 4.21
N ASP A 99 -4.45 -20.76 4.74
CA ASP A 99 -5.77 -21.03 4.17
C ASP A 99 -6.88 -20.93 5.23
N LEU A 100 -7.61 -19.81 5.19
CA LEU A 100 -8.70 -19.51 6.13
C LEU A 100 -9.93 -20.43 5.98
N ARG A 101 -10.01 -21.20 4.88
CA ARG A 101 -11.08 -22.18 4.64
C ARG A 101 -10.84 -23.49 5.40
N ALA A 102 -9.60 -23.74 5.83
CA ALA A 102 -9.18 -24.95 6.53
C ALA A 102 -9.25 -24.77 8.06
N ASP A 103 -8.72 -25.73 8.83
CA ASP A 103 -8.74 -25.72 10.30
C ASP A 103 -7.62 -24.83 10.88
N TRP A 104 -7.43 -23.63 10.33
CA TRP A 104 -6.27 -22.75 10.57
C TRP A 104 -6.09 -22.27 12.03
N ARG A 105 -7.09 -22.47 12.90
CA ARG A 105 -7.03 -22.13 14.33
C ARG A 105 -6.86 -23.33 15.26
N ALA A 106 -7.00 -24.55 14.74
CA ALA A 106 -6.78 -25.75 15.55
C ALA A 106 -5.29 -25.91 15.82
N ALA A 107 -4.89 -26.37 17.00
CA ALA A 107 -3.48 -26.67 17.27
C ALA A 107 -2.96 -27.71 16.27
N ASP A 108 -3.64 -28.87 16.20
CA ASP A 108 -3.40 -29.92 15.20
C ASP A 108 -4.55 -29.93 14.16
N PRO A 109 -4.36 -29.34 12.97
CA PRO A 109 -5.42 -29.17 11.98
C PRO A 109 -5.75 -30.49 11.27
N ALA A 110 -6.97 -31.01 11.40
CA ALA A 110 -7.41 -32.15 10.59
C ALA A 110 -7.34 -31.83 9.08
N CYS A 111 -7.51 -30.54 8.76
CA CYS A 111 -7.26 -29.98 7.46
C CYS A 111 -6.28 -28.80 7.50
N SER A 112 -5.09 -28.97 6.91
CA SER A 112 -4.08 -27.91 6.78
C SER A 112 -4.43 -26.91 5.67
N ALA A 113 -5.03 -27.35 4.57
CA ALA A 113 -5.39 -26.52 3.42
C ALA A 113 -6.53 -27.14 2.59
N ILE A 114 -7.23 -26.33 1.78
CA ILE A 114 -8.30 -26.79 0.88
C ILE A 114 -7.85 -26.69 -0.59
N MET A 115 -7.78 -27.84 -1.27
CA MET A 115 -7.49 -27.93 -2.69
C MET A 115 -8.72 -27.58 -3.51
N THR A 116 -8.71 -26.43 -4.19
CA THR A 116 -9.80 -26.01 -5.11
C THR A 116 -9.31 -25.81 -6.55
N ARG A 117 -8.04 -26.14 -6.79
CA ARG A 117 -7.36 -26.12 -8.10
C ARG A 117 -6.24 -27.15 -8.13
N SER A 118 -5.77 -27.47 -9.31
CA SER A 118 -4.66 -28.39 -9.52
C SER A 118 -3.34 -27.73 -9.11
N TYR A 119 -2.38 -28.53 -8.64
CA TYR A 119 -1.02 -28.09 -8.35
C TYR A 119 -0.09 -28.69 -9.41
N SER A 120 0.25 -27.91 -10.41
CA SER A 120 1.05 -28.33 -11.56
C SER A 120 2.55 -28.35 -11.29
N GLU A 121 2.99 -27.62 -10.26
CA GLU A 121 4.38 -27.46 -9.85
C GLU A 121 4.53 -27.21 -8.34
N PHE A 122 5.76 -27.34 -7.85
CA PHE A 122 6.14 -27.21 -6.45
C PHE A 122 5.71 -25.91 -5.76
N HIS A 123 5.81 -24.78 -6.45
CA HIS A 123 5.47 -23.48 -5.89
C HIS A 123 3.98 -23.25 -5.69
N GLU A 124 3.11 -24.14 -6.20
CA GLU A 124 1.66 -24.03 -6.03
C GLU A 124 1.14 -24.81 -4.82
N PHE A 125 1.98 -25.65 -4.21
CA PHE A 125 1.59 -26.42 -3.02
C PHE A 125 1.50 -25.50 -1.79
N PRO A 126 0.52 -25.71 -0.91
CA PRO A 126 0.34 -24.90 0.30
C PRO A 126 1.29 -25.34 1.43
N VAL A 127 2.60 -25.17 1.19
CA VAL A 127 3.69 -25.64 2.06
C VAL A 127 4.54 -24.49 2.59
N TRP A 128 3.96 -23.30 2.74
CA TRP A 128 4.69 -22.13 3.23
C TRP A 128 5.35 -22.34 4.60
N PHE A 129 4.91 -23.33 5.39
CA PHE A 129 5.51 -23.69 6.68
C PHE A 129 7.01 -24.05 6.60
N PHE A 130 7.58 -24.31 5.42
CA PHE A 130 9.05 -24.38 5.24
C PHE A 130 9.79 -23.08 5.56
N ASN A 131 9.07 -21.96 5.60
CA ASN A 131 9.61 -20.68 6.05
C ASN A 131 9.66 -20.56 7.58
N LEU A 132 9.22 -21.56 8.34
CA LEU A 132 9.31 -21.55 9.80
C LEU A 132 10.69 -22.06 10.26
N PRO A 133 11.20 -21.54 11.39
CA PRO A 133 12.46 -22.02 11.95
C PRO A 133 12.32 -23.41 12.57
N PRO A 134 13.40 -24.21 12.59
CA PRO A 134 13.40 -25.51 13.25
C PRO A 134 13.21 -25.39 14.78
N PRO A 135 12.80 -26.48 15.47
CA PRO A 135 12.54 -26.50 16.91
C PRO A 135 13.72 -26.08 17.80
N ASN A 136 14.95 -26.24 17.32
CA ASN A 136 16.17 -25.93 18.07
C ASN A 136 16.57 -24.44 18.00
N ASP A 137 15.71 -23.57 17.45
CA ASP A 137 15.98 -22.14 17.22
C ASP A 137 17.23 -21.84 16.35
N SER A 138 17.77 -22.86 15.68
CA SER A 138 18.89 -22.72 14.75
C SER A 138 18.39 -22.42 13.32
N TRP A 139 19.30 -22.46 12.37
CA TRP A 139 18.97 -22.33 10.95
C TRP A 139 18.43 -23.69 10.47
N PRO A 140 17.45 -23.72 9.54
CA PRO A 140 16.99 -25.00 8.99
C PRO A 140 18.19 -25.78 8.44
N ALA A 141 18.29 -27.06 8.80
CA ALA A 141 19.27 -27.94 8.19
C ALA A 141 18.82 -28.28 6.77
N PRO A 142 19.71 -28.77 5.89
CA PRO A 142 19.33 -29.20 4.55
C PRO A 142 18.10 -30.12 4.53
N GLU A 143 17.99 -31.04 5.51
CA GLU A 143 16.89 -32.01 5.59
C GLU A 143 15.57 -31.42 6.14
N ASP A 144 15.58 -30.16 6.60
CA ASP A 144 14.37 -29.39 6.94
C ASP A 144 13.74 -28.72 5.70
N LEU A 145 14.46 -28.72 4.57
CA LEU A 145 14.11 -27.97 3.37
C LEU A 145 14.05 -28.84 2.12
N PRO A 146 13.17 -28.56 1.15
CA PRO A 146 13.25 -29.17 -0.17
C PRO A 146 14.58 -28.79 -0.85
N PRO A 147 15.25 -29.73 -1.56
CA PRO A 147 14.74 -31.03 -2.00
C PRO A 147 14.90 -32.19 -1.00
N GLU A 148 15.59 -32.01 0.12
CA GLU A 148 15.94 -33.10 1.04
C GLU A 148 14.82 -33.41 2.05
N ALA A 149 13.96 -32.44 2.32
CA ALA A 149 12.77 -32.62 3.14
C ALA A 149 11.87 -33.73 2.57
N THR A 150 11.34 -34.56 3.47
CA THR A 150 10.41 -35.64 3.17
C THR A 150 9.13 -35.41 3.96
N ILE A 151 8.00 -35.31 3.25
CA ILE A 151 6.70 -34.98 3.84
C ILE A 151 5.66 -36.00 3.42
N ALA A 152 4.88 -36.51 4.37
CA ALA A 152 3.66 -37.22 4.05
C ALA A 152 2.52 -36.22 3.76
N MET A 153 1.71 -36.51 2.75
CA MET A 153 0.55 -35.72 2.37
C MET A 153 -0.66 -36.65 2.30
N HIS A 154 -1.70 -36.25 3.00
CA HIS A 154 -2.98 -36.91 2.99
C HIS A 154 -4.00 -35.98 2.33
N VAL A 155 -4.65 -36.45 1.28
CA VAL A 155 -5.74 -35.74 0.60
C VAL A 155 -7.01 -36.54 0.79
N ARG A 156 -8.08 -35.88 1.25
CA ARG A 156 -9.38 -36.51 1.47
C ARG A 156 -10.51 -35.63 0.98
N GLY A 157 -11.52 -36.27 0.41
CA GLY A 157 -12.75 -35.59 0.02
C GLY A 157 -13.71 -36.49 -0.72
N TYR A 158 -14.69 -35.88 -1.35
CA TYR A 158 -15.72 -36.56 -2.11
C TYR A 158 -15.76 -36.03 -3.53
N LEU A 159 -16.02 -36.92 -4.47
CA LEU A 159 -16.25 -36.63 -5.89
C LEU A 159 -17.70 -36.99 -6.23
N SER A 160 -18.43 -36.07 -6.85
CA SER A 160 -19.86 -36.28 -7.16
C SER A 160 -20.18 -36.15 -8.65
N PRO A 161 -19.81 -37.15 -9.49
CA PRO A 161 -20.09 -37.14 -10.92
C PRO A 161 -21.58 -37.41 -11.21
N SER A 162 -22.13 -36.66 -12.17
CA SER A 162 -23.52 -36.83 -12.64
C SER A 162 -23.69 -37.89 -13.73
N SER A 163 -22.58 -38.35 -14.31
CA SER A 163 -22.51 -39.35 -15.38
C SER A 163 -21.29 -40.24 -15.15
N SER A 164 -21.29 -41.46 -15.71
CA SER A 164 -20.11 -42.32 -15.63
C SER A 164 -18.91 -41.68 -16.32
N GLY A 165 -17.71 -41.92 -15.81
CA GLY A 165 -16.49 -41.40 -16.44
C GLY A 165 -15.22 -41.91 -15.80
N SER A 166 -14.10 -41.53 -16.42
CA SER A 166 -12.76 -41.89 -16.00
C SER A 166 -12.20 -40.85 -15.05
N PHE A 167 -11.87 -41.26 -13.83
CA PHE A 167 -11.09 -40.47 -12.89
C PHE A 167 -9.61 -40.86 -12.97
N ASP A 168 -8.74 -39.86 -13.05
CA ASP A 168 -7.29 -40.03 -13.13
C ASP A 168 -6.58 -38.92 -12.33
N ILE A 169 -5.32 -39.13 -11.99
CA ILE A 169 -4.50 -38.16 -11.26
C ILE A 169 -3.10 -38.20 -11.86
N ASP A 170 -2.68 -37.06 -12.37
CA ASP A 170 -1.33 -36.85 -12.88
C ASP A 170 -0.43 -36.40 -11.72
N VAL A 171 0.51 -37.27 -11.36
CA VAL A 171 1.39 -37.17 -10.19
C VAL A 171 2.84 -36.97 -10.61
N GLY A 172 3.53 -36.02 -9.96
CA GLY A 172 4.92 -35.69 -10.28
C GLY A 172 5.93 -36.76 -9.83
N PRO A 173 7.11 -36.84 -10.45
CA PRO A 173 8.10 -37.88 -10.14
C PRO A 173 8.71 -37.75 -8.73
N GLY A 174 8.55 -36.61 -8.05
CA GLY A 174 8.91 -36.44 -6.64
C GLY A 174 7.84 -36.93 -5.65
N MET A 175 6.78 -37.58 -6.13
CA MET A 175 5.65 -38.01 -5.31
C MET A 175 5.41 -39.51 -5.49
N GLN A 176 5.32 -40.22 -4.37
CA GLN A 176 4.87 -41.62 -4.34
C GLN A 176 3.48 -41.63 -3.69
N THR A 177 2.45 -42.08 -4.41
CA THR A 177 1.06 -41.97 -3.95
C THR A 177 0.31 -43.30 -4.04
N ALA A 178 -0.45 -43.61 -2.99
CA ALA A 178 -1.49 -44.63 -2.99
C ALA A 178 -2.86 -43.94 -3.03
N ILE A 179 -3.76 -44.44 -3.87
CA ILE A 179 -5.10 -43.86 -4.06
C ILE A 179 -6.15 -44.91 -3.68
N ALA A 180 -7.09 -44.50 -2.83
CA ALA A 180 -8.24 -45.30 -2.45
C ALA A 180 -9.54 -44.60 -2.84
N ILE A 181 -10.43 -45.34 -3.50
CA ILE A 181 -11.78 -44.91 -3.84
C ILE A 181 -12.77 -45.77 -3.06
N ASP A 182 -13.69 -45.14 -2.35
CA ASP A 182 -14.69 -45.80 -1.50
C ASP A 182 -14.06 -46.82 -0.52
N GLY A 183 -12.87 -46.50 -0.02
CA GLY A 183 -12.11 -47.33 0.92
C GLY A 183 -11.31 -48.47 0.30
N ARG A 184 -11.26 -48.56 -1.04
CA ARG A 184 -10.51 -49.62 -1.77
C ARG A 184 -9.37 -49.01 -2.58
N LEU A 185 -8.17 -49.59 -2.43
CA LEU A 185 -7.03 -49.24 -3.28
C LEU A 185 -7.40 -49.43 -4.75
N SER A 186 -7.12 -48.41 -5.56
CA SER A 186 -7.53 -48.35 -6.96
C SER A 186 -6.34 -47.99 -7.84
N ALA A 187 -6.14 -48.75 -8.92
CA ALA A 187 -5.22 -48.36 -9.97
C ALA A 187 -5.89 -47.28 -10.84
N LEU A 188 -5.17 -46.21 -11.17
CA LEU A 188 -5.64 -45.16 -12.07
C LEU A 188 -5.20 -45.43 -13.51
N PRO A 189 -5.99 -45.01 -14.51
CA PRO A 189 -7.30 -44.39 -14.40
C PRO A 189 -8.40 -45.38 -13.95
N VAL A 190 -9.38 -44.91 -13.17
CA VAL A 190 -10.50 -45.72 -12.67
C VAL A 190 -11.84 -45.24 -13.23
N GLN A 191 -12.72 -46.17 -13.59
CA GLN A 191 -14.08 -45.85 -14.04
C GLN A 191 -15.01 -45.71 -12.84
N LEU A 192 -15.66 -44.56 -12.73
CA LEU A 192 -16.63 -44.26 -11.68
C LEU A 192 -18.04 -44.13 -12.27
N ALA A 193 -19.01 -44.70 -11.58
CA ALA A 193 -20.42 -44.55 -11.91
C ALA A 193 -20.95 -43.16 -11.47
N PRO A 194 -22.15 -42.74 -11.87
CA PRO A 194 -22.78 -41.56 -11.30
C PRO A 194 -23.05 -41.79 -9.81
N GLY A 195 -22.75 -40.81 -8.96
CA GLY A 195 -22.90 -40.99 -7.52
C GLY A 195 -22.04 -40.02 -6.71
N VAL A 196 -21.79 -40.38 -5.46
CA VAL A 196 -20.82 -39.70 -4.59
C VAL A 196 -19.79 -40.75 -4.17
N HIS A 197 -18.54 -40.52 -4.52
CA HIS A 197 -17.41 -41.39 -4.22
C HIS A 197 -16.47 -40.71 -3.24
N HIS A 198 -16.01 -41.43 -2.22
CA HIS A 198 -14.97 -40.95 -1.34
C HIS A 198 -13.60 -41.17 -1.98
N VAL A 199 -12.77 -40.13 -2.01
CA VAL A 199 -11.41 -40.15 -2.55
C VAL A 199 -10.43 -39.90 -1.42
N ALA A 200 -9.48 -40.81 -1.27
CA ALA A 200 -8.33 -40.64 -0.38
C ALA A 200 -7.04 -40.85 -1.17
N ILE A 201 -6.08 -39.95 -0.98
CA ILE A 201 -4.74 -40.03 -1.57
C ILE A 201 -3.76 -39.90 -0.43
N ASP A 202 -2.95 -40.93 -0.22
CA ASP A 202 -1.86 -40.91 0.73
C ASP A 202 -0.57 -40.91 -0.06
N GLY A 203 0.29 -39.93 0.18
CA GLY A 203 1.53 -39.81 -0.57
C GLY A 203 2.72 -39.33 0.24
N THR A 204 3.91 -39.63 -0.26
CA THR A 204 5.18 -39.12 0.26
C THR A 204 5.83 -38.23 -0.79
N LEU A 205 6.15 -37.00 -0.39
CA LEU A 205 6.73 -35.96 -1.22
C LEU A 205 8.23 -35.86 -0.91
N THR A 206 9.05 -35.91 -1.96
CA THR A 206 10.51 -35.78 -1.92
C THR A 206 11.00 -34.94 -3.10
N GLY A 207 12.14 -34.27 -2.97
CA GLY A 207 12.63 -33.38 -4.02
C GLY A 207 11.74 -32.15 -4.22
N THR A 208 11.72 -31.62 -5.45
CA THR A 208 10.93 -30.43 -5.85
C THR A 208 10.11 -30.64 -7.12
N ARG A 209 10.06 -31.87 -7.66
CA ARG A 209 9.27 -32.19 -8.86
C ARG A 209 7.89 -32.72 -8.48
N TRP A 210 7.14 -31.89 -7.77
CA TRP A 210 5.79 -32.21 -7.29
C TRP A 210 4.74 -31.73 -8.28
N ARG A 211 3.71 -32.55 -8.45
CA ARG A 211 2.56 -32.28 -9.31
C ARG A 211 1.40 -33.15 -8.83
N LEU A 212 0.24 -32.55 -8.67
CA LEU A 212 -1.01 -33.20 -8.28
C LEU A 212 -2.12 -32.56 -9.11
N VAL A 213 -2.46 -33.21 -10.23
CA VAL A 213 -3.46 -32.71 -11.19
C VAL A 213 -4.56 -33.76 -11.34
N PRO A 214 -5.64 -33.69 -10.55
CA PRO A 214 -6.80 -34.56 -10.69
C PRO A 214 -7.54 -34.26 -12.00
N ARG A 215 -7.91 -35.32 -12.73
CA ARG A 215 -8.58 -35.24 -14.03
C ARG A 215 -9.87 -36.06 -14.06
N TRP A 216 -10.85 -35.54 -14.77
CA TRP A 216 -12.09 -36.23 -15.12
C TRP A 216 -12.21 -36.27 -16.64
N ASN A 217 -12.26 -37.47 -17.22
CA ASN A 217 -12.28 -37.69 -18.67
C ASN A 217 -11.15 -36.95 -19.42
N GLY A 218 -9.96 -36.93 -18.82
CA GLY A 218 -8.76 -36.29 -19.39
C GLY A 218 -8.66 -34.77 -19.19
N ALA A 219 -9.71 -34.09 -18.72
CA ALA A 219 -9.72 -32.66 -18.41
C ALA A 219 -9.58 -32.41 -16.89
N GLU A 220 -9.16 -31.21 -16.47
CA GLU A 220 -9.03 -30.89 -15.04
C GLU A 220 -10.36 -31.02 -14.28
N LEU A 221 -10.29 -31.64 -13.11
CA LEU A 221 -11.46 -32.04 -12.32
C LEU A 221 -12.34 -30.88 -11.88
N TRP A 222 -11.72 -29.77 -11.43
CA TRP A 222 -12.38 -28.66 -10.71
C TRP A 222 -13.46 -27.92 -11.51
N SER A 223 -13.39 -27.99 -12.84
CA SER A 223 -14.39 -27.36 -13.73
C SER A 223 -15.53 -28.31 -14.12
N ASN A 224 -15.30 -29.63 -13.99
CA ASN A 224 -16.12 -30.67 -14.61
C ASN A 224 -16.96 -31.46 -13.60
N VAL A 225 -16.48 -31.65 -12.37
CA VAL A 225 -17.16 -32.44 -11.35
C VAL A 225 -17.13 -31.72 -10.01
N SER A 226 -18.20 -31.86 -9.23
CA SER A 226 -18.24 -31.30 -7.87
C SER A 226 -17.33 -32.11 -6.94
N ALA A 227 -16.42 -31.41 -6.27
CA ALA A 227 -15.50 -31.95 -5.28
C ALA A 227 -15.72 -31.23 -3.95
N THR A 228 -15.94 -31.99 -2.87
CA THR A 228 -16.26 -31.42 -1.55
C THR A 228 -15.50 -32.11 -0.42
N VAL A 229 -15.26 -31.37 0.66
CA VAL A 229 -14.51 -31.89 1.82
C VAL A 229 -15.32 -32.95 2.58
N GLN A 230 -16.65 -32.77 2.65
CA GLN A 230 -17.57 -33.73 3.27
C GLN A 230 -18.61 -34.21 2.25
N ARG A 231 -19.34 -35.27 2.60
CA ARG A 231 -20.38 -35.84 1.75
C ARG A 231 -21.49 -34.82 1.51
N PRO A 232 -21.74 -34.37 0.27
CA PRO A 232 -22.76 -33.37 -0.01
C PRO A 232 -24.16 -33.99 -0.05
N SER A 233 -25.18 -33.17 0.23
CA SER A 233 -26.58 -33.58 0.03
C SER A 233 -27.00 -33.43 -1.44
N ILE A 234 -27.95 -34.26 -1.90
CA ILE A 234 -28.47 -34.18 -3.27
C ILE A 234 -29.07 -32.78 -3.58
N ALA A 235 -29.75 -32.19 -2.60
CA ALA A 235 -30.31 -30.84 -2.72
C ALA A 235 -29.20 -29.80 -2.96
N SER A 236 -28.09 -29.89 -2.22
CA SER A 236 -26.94 -28.99 -2.40
C SER A 236 -26.31 -29.12 -3.79
N LEU A 237 -26.15 -30.35 -4.30
CA LEU A 237 -25.54 -30.62 -5.61
C LEU A 237 -26.34 -30.00 -6.77
N ARG A 238 -27.68 -30.03 -6.70
CA ARG A 238 -28.55 -29.46 -7.76
C ARG A 238 -28.42 -27.95 -7.88
N VAL A 239 -28.23 -27.27 -6.75
CA VAL A 239 -28.21 -25.81 -6.66
C VAL A 239 -26.80 -25.26 -6.92
N ARG A 240 -25.77 -26.08 -6.64
CA ARG A 240 -24.35 -25.74 -6.70
C ARG A 240 -23.88 -25.13 -8.02
N SER A 241 -24.32 -25.70 -9.14
CA SER A 241 -23.85 -25.37 -10.49
C SER A 241 -24.09 -23.92 -10.88
N TRP A 242 -25.21 -23.34 -10.44
CA TRP A 242 -25.57 -21.94 -10.68
C TRP A 242 -25.25 -21.04 -9.47
N ALA A 243 -25.38 -21.55 -8.25
CA ALA A 243 -25.10 -20.81 -7.01
C ALA A 243 -23.69 -20.22 -6.97
N ARG A 244 -22.68 -20.98 -7.42
CA ARG A 244 -21.27 -20.53 -7.45
C ARG A 244 -21.01 -19.27 -8.28
N TRP A 245 -21.94 -18.89 -9.16
CA TRP A 245 -21.80 -17.70 -10.02
C TRP A 245 -22.38 -16.43 -9.39
N ILE A 246 -23.11 -16.53 -8.28
CA ILE A 246 -23.70 -15.36 -7.61
C ILE A 246 -22.61 -14.37 -7.13
N PRO A 247 -21.55 -14.80 -6.42
CA PRO A 247 -20.47 -13.90 -6.02
C PRO A 247 -19.84 -13.17 -7.20
N LEU A 248 -19.55 -13.89 -8.29
CA LEU A 248 -19.03 -13.30 -9.53
C LEU A 248 -19.99 -12.23 -10.06
N GLY A 249 -21.27 -12.56 -10.23
CA GLY A 249 -22.25 -11.64 -10.80
C GLY A 249 -22.38 -10.34 -10.00
N VAL A 250 -22.50 -10.45 -8.67
CA VAL A 250 -22.64 -9.27 -7.79
C VAL A 250 -21.32 -8.48 -7.71
N THR A 251 -20.18 -9.16 -7.65
CA THR A 251 -18.85 -8.52 -7.60
C THR A 251 -18.52 -7.83 -8.91
N ALA A 252 -18.76 -8.47 -10.05
CA ALA A 252 -18.62 -7.88 -11.37
C ALA A 252 -19.54 -6.67 -11.53
N LEU A 253 -20.79 -6.74 -11.07
CA LEU A 253 -21.72 -5.61 -11.10
C LEU A 253 -21.19 -4.41 -10.30
N ILE A 254 -20.82 -4.61 -9.03
CA ILE A 254 -20.37 -3.49 -8.18
C ILE A 254 -19.04 -2.92 -8.67
N LEU A 255 -18.05 -3.76 -9.01
CA LEU A 255 -16.74 -3.29 -9.47
C LEU A 255 -16.83 -2.62 -10.84
N SER A 256 -17.57 -3.18 -11.79
CA SER A 256 -17.75 -2.58 -13.12
C SER A 256 -18.47 -1.24 -13.02
N ALA A 257 -19.55 -1.15 -12.23
CA ALA A 257 -20.25 0.12 -12.00
C ALA A 257 -19.34 1.15 -11.30
N TRP A 258 -18.50 0.72 -10.36
CA TRP A 258 -17.57 1.59 -9.67
C TRP A 258 -16.46 2.11 -10.61
N ILE A 259 -15.88 1.23 -11.41
CA ILE A 259 -14.89 1.57 -12.45
C ILE A 259 -15.52 2.50 -13.48
N ALA A 260 -16.70 2.17 -14.02
CA ALA A 260 -17.41 3.02 -14.98
C ALA A 260 -17.70 4.41 -14.38
N SER A 261 -18.13 4.49 -13.11
CA SER A 261 -18.30 5.76 -12.42
C SER A 261 -17.00 6.55 -12.27
N ALA A 262 -15.88 5.86 -12.00
CA ALA A 262 -14.56 6.49 -11.92
C ALA A 262 -14.08 7.00 -13.29
N LEU A 263 -14.28 6.23 -14.36
CA LEU A 263 -13.95 6.60 -15.74
C LEU A 263 -14.81 7.77 -16.23
N ALA A 264 -16.12 7.76 -15.93
CA ALA A 264 -17.02 8.87 -16.23
C ALA A 264 -16.56 10.16 -15.53
N ARG A 265 -16.03 10.07 -14.30
CA ARG A 265 -15.41 11.20 -13.61
C ARG A 265 -14.15 11.70 -14.31
N VAL A 266 -13.37 10.85 -14.98
CA VAL A 266 -12.24 11.28 -15.80
C VAL A 266 -12.74 12.11 -16.97
N GLY A 267 -13.60 11.54 -17.83
CA GLY A 267 -14.31 12.25 -18.92
C GLY A 267 -13.42 13.16 -19.78
N HIS A 268 -12.16 12.78 -20.01
CA HIS A 268 -11.20 13.58 -20.77
C HIS A 268 -10.23 12.68 -21.54
N VAL A 269 -10.32 12.71 -22.86
CA VAL A 269 -9.64 11.77 -23.78
C VAL A 269 -8.13 11.77 -23.58
N ALA A 270 -7.48 12.94 -23.50
CA ALA A 270 -6.02 12.97 -23.39
C ALA A 270 -5.47 12.38 -22.08
N VAL A 271 -6.21 12.51 -20.97
CA VAL A 271 -5.80 11.93 -19.69
C VAL A 271 -6.00 10.42 -19.73
N PHE A 272 -7.12 9.98 -20.28
CA PHE A 272 -7.40 8.55 -20.48
C PHE A 272 -6.36 7.90 -21.41
N ALA A 273 -6.09 8.50 -22.57
CA ALA A 273 -5.11 8.01 -23.53
C ALA A 273 -3.71 7.92 -22.93
N TRP A 274 -3.27 8.93 -22.17
CA TRP A 274 -2.00 8.88 -21.44
C TRP A 274 -1.97 7.74 -20.41
N THR A 275 -2.97 7.68 -19.53
CA THR A 275 -3.02 6.67 -18.47
C THR A 275 -3.01 5.26 -19.04
N THR A 276 -3.84 4.99 -20.05
CA THR A 276 -3.93 3.68 -20.71
C THR A 276 -2.64 3.38 -21.47
N GLY A 277 -2.15 4.31 -22.30
CA GLY A 277 -0.95 4.11 -23.11
C GLY A 277 0.31 3.87 -22.26
N ALA A 278 0.53 4.67 -21.22
CA ALA A 278 1.68 4.49 -20.31
C ALA A 278 1.60 3.15 -19.57
N SER A 279 0.41 2.75 -19.11
CA SER A 279 0.21 1.46 -18.43
C SER A 279 0.45 0.28 -19.37
N LEU A 280 -0.06 0.34 -20.61
CA LEU A 280 0.16 -0.69 -21.62
C LEU A 280 1.63 -0.83 -22.02
N ILE A 281 2.35 0.29 -22.22
CA ILE A 281 3.78 0.27 -22.54
C ILE A 281 4.57 -0.36 -21.38
N ILE A 282 4.30 0.03 -20.15
CA ILE A 282 4.95 -0.56 -18.96
C ILE A 282 4.69 -2.06 -18.88
N ALA A 283 3.43 -2.48 -19.03
CA ALA A 283 3.06 -3.89 -18.99
C ALA A 283 3.76 -4.68 -20.11
N TRP A 284 3.75 -4.16 -21.33
CA TRP A 284 4.43 -4.76 -22.48
C TRP A 284 5.94 -4.92 -22.24
N LEU A 285 6.61 -3.88 -21.71
CA LEU A 285 8.04 -3.95 -21.40
C LEU A 285 8.35 -5.03 -20.37
N ILE A 286 7.53 -5.22 -19.34
CA ILE A 286 7.77 -6.26 -18.33
C ILE A 286 7.51 -7.65 -18.92
N VAL A 287 6.39 -7.84 -19.63
CA VAL A 287 6.03 -9.14 -20.23
C VAL A 287 7.03 -9.59 -21.30
N THR A 288 7.74 -8.65 -21.93
CA THR A 288 8.80 -8.93 -22.91
C THR A 288 10.20 -8.95 -22.30
N ASP A 289 10.30 -9.07 -20.97
CA ASP A 289 11.56 -9.14 -20.20
C ASP A 289 12.48 -7.91 -20.35
N GLN A 290 11.92 -6.76 -20.75
CA GLN A 290 12.61 -5.46 -20.84
C GLN A 290 12.52 -4.69 -19.51
N VAL A 291 12.85 -5.36 -18.40
CA VAL A 291 12.63 -4.85 -17.03
C VAL A 291 13.35 -3.51 -16.79
N MET A 292 14.57 -3.35 -17.30
CA MET A 292 15.30 -2.08 -17.15
C MET A 292 14.61 -0.92 -17.91
N SER A 293 14.11 -1.19 -19.11
CA SER A 293 13.33 -0.23 -19.90
C SER A 293 12.02 0.13 -19.19
N ALA A 294 11.35 -0.84 -18.54
CA ALA A 294 10.17 -0.57 -17.73
C ALA A 294 10.46 0.36 -16.54
N ARG A 295 11.64 0.23 -15.90
CA ARG A 295 12.08 1.15 -14.84
C ARG A 295 12.31 2.56 -15.36
N TRP A 296 12.93 2.71 -16.53
CA TRP A 296 13.05 4.02 -17.19
C TRP A 296 11.70 4.59 -17.62
N ALA A 297 10.73 3.76 -17.97
CA ALA A 297 9.37 4.20 -18.26
C ALA A 297 8.73 4.89 -17.04
N ILE A 298 9.06 4.51 -15.79
CA ILE A 298 8.62 5.21 -14.58
C ILE A 298 9.16 6.65 -14.53
N VAL A 299 10.42 6.86 -14.93
CA VAL A 299 10.98 8.22 -15.05
C VAL A 299 10.32 8.98 -16.20
N ALA A 300 10.08 8.30 -17.32
CA ALA A 300 9.39 8.86 -18.48
C ALA A 300 7.96 9.32 -18.18
N LEU A 301 7.35 8.87 -17.07
CA LEU A 301 6.06 9.40 -16.61
C LEU A 301 6.10 10.91 -16.32
N THR A 302 7.29 11.50 -16.13
CA THR A 302 7.46 12.96 -16.08
C THR A 302 6.93 13.67 -17.33
N ALA A 303 6.90 13.01 -18.50
CA ALA A 303 6.33 13.57 -19.72
C ALA A 303 4.81 13.81 -19.63
N ALA A 304 4.13 13.32 -18.58
CA ALA A 304 2.75 13.67 -18.27
C ALA A 304 2.51 15.19 -18.11
N VAL A 305 3.56 16.00 -17.91
CA VAL A 305 3.46 17.48 -17.90
C VAL A 305 2.95 18.08 -19.21
N PHE A 306 3.14 17.37 -20.33
CA PHE A 306 2.69 17.76 -21.67
C PHE A 306 1.24 17.37 -21.94
N VAL A 307 0.65 16.48 -21.13
CA VAL A 307 -0.75 16.10 -21.27
C VAL A 307 -1.64 17.32 -21.00
N PRO A 308 -2.59 17.66 -21.88
CA PRO A 308 -3.54 18.74 -21.64
C PRO A 308 -4.55 18.33 -20.56
N VAL A 309 -4.21 18.61 -19.29
CA VAL A 309 -5.06 18.26 -18.15
C VAL A 309 -6.05 19.40 -17.85
N PRO A 310 -7.37 19.14 -17.83
CA PRO A 310 -8.37 20.16 -17.54
C PRO A 310 -8.30 20.60 -16.06
N PRO A 311 -8.67 21.85 -15.72
CA PRO A 311 -8.56 22.37 -14.35
C PRO A 311 -9.18 21.49 -13.28
N ARG A 312 -10.30 20.82 -13.59
CA ARG A 312 -11.00 19.89 -12.68
C ARG A 312 -10.17 18.66 -12.28
N LEU A 313 -9.21 18.24 -13.12
CA LEU A 313 -8.31 17.12 -12.85
C LEU A 313 -6.93 17.57 -12.36
N ARG A 314 -6.63 18.87 -12.27
CA ARG A 314 -5.35 19.38 -11.77
C ARG A 314 -5.24 19.28 -10.25
N ASN A 315 -5.43 18.09 -9.68
CA ASN A 315 -5.43 17.79 -8.25
C ASN A 315 -4.82 16.39 -7.98
N LEU A 316 -4.91 15.90 -6.75
CA LEU A 316 -4.33 14.59 -6.36
C LEU A 316 -4.90 13.42 -7.17
N PHE A 317 -6.18 13.46 -7.53
CA PHE A 317 -6.79 12.43 -8.37
C PHE A 317 -6.18 12.41 -9.77
N GLY A 318 -5.95 13.58 -10.39
CA GLY A 318 -5.26 13.61 -11.68
C GLY A 318 -3.81 13.16 -11.60
N ALA A 319 -3.09 13.46 -10.51
CA ALA A 319 -1.74 12.91 -10.29
C ALA A 319 -1.76 11.38 -10.18
N PHE A 320 -2.74 10.85 -9.44
CA PHE A 320 -2.97 9.41 -9.35
C PHE A 320 -3.25 8.79 -10.72
N LEU A 321 -4.07 9.41 -11.58
CA LEU A 321 -4.31 8.88 -12.93
C LEU A 321 -3.06 8.92 -13.82
N LEU A 322 -2.30 10.03 -13.78
CA LEU A 322 -1.17 10.23 -14.69
C LEU A 322 0.08 9.43 -14.29
N ILE A 323 0.28 9.22 -12.99
CA ILE A 323 1.48 8.60 -12.42
C ILE A 323 1.14 7.33 -11.63
N GLY A 324 0.13 7.41 -10.77
CA GLY A 324 -0.24 6.31 -9.86
C GLY A 324 -0.78 5.07 -10.55
N VAL A 325 -1.67 5.20 -11.55
CA VAL A 325 -2.20 4.04 -12.30
C VAL A 325 -1.09 3.34 -13.12
N PRO A 326 -0.25 4.05 -13.89
CA PRO A 326 0.90 3.42 -14.54
C PRO A 326 1.88 2.76 -13.54
N TRP A 327 2.12 3.40 -12.38
CA TRP A 327 2.94 2.82 -11.31
C TRP A 327 2.35 1.54 -10.73
N LEU A 328 1.05 1.51 -10.42
CA LEU A 328 0.41 0.30 -9.92
C LEU A 328 0.39 -0.81 -10.99
N THR A 329 0.35 -0.44 -12.28
CA THR A 329 0.52 -1.41 -13.37
C THR A 329 1.91 -2.03 -13.35
N PHE A 330 2.97 -1.23 -13.17
CA PHE A 330 4.34 -1.75 -13.00
C PHE A 330 4.41 -2.76 -11.84
N VAL A 331 3.84 -2.41 -10.68
CA VAL A 331 3.83 -3.28 -9.49
C VAL A 331 3.06 -4.58 -9.77
N VAL A 332 1.87 -4.49 -10.35
CA VAL A 332 1.02 -5.66 -10.65
C VAL A 332 1.71 -6.62 -11.61
N VAL A 333 2.26 -6.11 -12.72
CA VAL A 333 2.84 -6.98 -13.75
C VAL A 333 4.14 -7.61 -13.26
N CYS A 334 4.97 -6.89 -12.49
CA CYS A 334 6.15 -7.47 -11.85
C CYS A 334 5.81 -8.57 -10.83
N ALA A 335 4.72 -8.40 -10.07
CA ALA A 335 4.34 -9.32 -9.00
C ALA A 335 3.43 -10.48 -9.47
N ALA A 336 2.87 -10.40 -10.67
CA ALA A 336 1.93 -11.40 -11.20
C ALA A 336 2.45 -12.85 -11.15
N PRO A 337 3.74 -13.14 -11.42
CA PRO A 337 4.27 -14.50 -11.33
C PRO A 337 4.29 -15.11 -9.92
N ALA A 338 4.07 -14.32 -8.87
CA ALA A 338 4.00 -14.78 -7.48
C ALA A 338 2.56 -15.07 -7.01
N ILE A 339 1.54 -14.72 -7.79
CA ILE A 339 0.13 -14.92 -7.39
C ILE A 339 -0.16 -16.41 -7.24
N GLY A 340 -0.69 -16.80 -6.07
CA GLY A 340 -1.00 -18.20 -5.76
C GLY A 340 0.22 -19.11 -5.65
N ARG A 341 1.42 -18.54 -5.58
CA ARG A 341 2.69 -19.28 -5.51
C ARG A 341 3.48 -18.87 -4.29
N TRP A 342 3.95 -19.85 -3.53
CA TRP A 342 4.76 -19.62 -2.34
C TRP A 342 6.23 -19.43 -2.70
N VAL A 343 6.96 -18.71 -1.84
CA VAL A 343 8.39 -18.47 -1.98
C VAL A 343 9.13 -18.90 -0.72
N LEU A 344 10.33 -19.43 -0.90
CA LEU A 344 11.24 -19.72 0.19
C LEU A 344 12.04 -18.44 0.51
N TYR A 345 11.88 -17.93 1.72
CA TYR A 345 12.61 -16.75 2.17
C TYR A 345 14.03 -17.13 2.58
N GLU A 346 14.99 -16.26 2.24
CA GLU A 346 16.37 -16.44 2.66
C GLU A 346 16.50 -16.32 4.19
N PHE A 347 16.91 -17.42 4.82
CA PHE A 347 17.02 -17.57 6.27
C PHE A 347 18.01 -16.59 6.89
N GLY A 348 17.80 -16.27 8.16
CA GLY A 348 18.66 -15.37 8.94
C GLY A 348 18.54 -13.89 8.63
N ASN A 349 17.76 -13.50 7.62
CA ASN A 349 17.49 -12.10 7.29
C ASN A 349 16.29 -11.52 8.04
N ASP A 350 16.20 -10.18 8.08
CA ASP A 350 15.15 -9.43 8.78
C ASP A 350 13.74 -9.80 8.29
N TYR A 351 13.56 -9.96 6.98
CA TYR A 351 12.26 -10.29 6.38
C TYR A 351 11.78 -11.68 6.76
N TRP A 352 12.66 -12.67 6.77
CA TRP A 352 12.30 -14.03 7.20
C TRP A 352 11.82 -14.04 8.66
N MET A 353 12.50 -13.27 9.52
CA MET A 353 12.04 -13.08 10.90
C MET A 353 10.66 -12.44 11.01
N TYR A 354 10.35 -11.45 10.16
CA TYR A 354 9.00 -10.85 10.14
C TYR A 354 7.93 -11.88 9.77
N GLN A 355 8.22 -12.76 8.81
CA GLN A 355 7.32 -13.84 8.41
C GLN A 355 7.05 -14.84 9.53
N ARG A 356 8.10 -15.30 10.24
CA ARG A 356 7.94 -16.14 11.42
C ARG A 356 6.98 -15.52 12.43
N TYR A 357 7.21 -14.27 12.81
CA TYR A 357 6.37 -13.63 13.81
C TYR A 357 4.96 -13.33 13.32
N ALA A 358 4.79 -13.06 12.02
CA ALA A 358 3.48 -12.95 11.39
C ALA A 358 2.68 -14.25 11.55
N TYR A 359 3.32 -15.40 11.30
CA TYR A 359 2.71 -16.71 11.50
C TYR A 359 2.32 -16.93 12.96
N ARG A 360 3.21 -16.65 13.92
CA ARG A 360 2.89 -16.75 15.37
C ARG A 360 1.71 -15.88 15.77
N ILE A 361 1.63 -14.65 15.25
CA ILE A 361 0.53 -13.73 15.55
C ILE A 361 -0.80 -14.30 15.06
N VAL A 362 -0.85 -14.71 13.80
CA VAL A 362 -2.11 -15.02 13.14
C VAL A 362 -2.53 -16.47 13.36
N MET A 363 -1.65 -17.43 13.09
CA MET A 363 -1.94 -18.86 13.15
C MET A 363 -1.93 -19.40 14.58
N GLN A 364 -1.00 -18.92 15.42
CA GLN A 364 -0.85 -19.38 16.80
C GLN A 364 -1.52 -18.46 17.84
N GLY A 365 -2.16 -17.37 17.41
CA GLY A 365 -2.97 -16.52 18.30
C GLY A 365 -2.20 -15.55 19.19
N TYR A 366 -0.88 -15.34 18.99
CA TYR A 366 -0.06 -14.42 19.78
C TYR A 366 -0.26 -12.94 19.41
N TRP A 367 -1.52 -12.48 19.33
CA TRP A 367 -1.91 -11.17 18.81
C TRP A 367 -1.43 -9.97 19.63
N LEU A 368 -1.56 -10.00 20.97
CA LEU A 368 -1.09 -8.89 21.83
C LEU A 368 0.42 -9.00 22.11
N GLU A 369 0.93 -10.23 22.18
CA GLU A 369 2.36 -10.48 22.27
C GLU A 369 3.06 -10.01 20.98
N GLY A 370 2.41 -10.04 19.81
CA GLY A 370 3.09 -9.66 18.57
C GLY A 370 4.15 -10.67 18.15
N GLY A 371 3.97 -11.93 18.53
CA GLY A 371 4.84 -13.04 18.18
C GLY A 371 6.17 -13.13 18.93
N THR A 372 6.51 -12.17 19.81
CA THR A 372 7.61 -12.30 20.79
C THR A 372 7.40 -11.42 22.02
N PRO A 373 7.77 -11.85 23.23
CA PRO A 373 7.71 -11.01 24.43
C PRO A 373 8.56 -9.73 24.29
N THR A 374 9.79 -9.88 23.80
CA THR A 374 10.74 -8.77 23.57
C THR A 374 10.79 -8.36 22.10
N PHE A 375 10.71 -7.06 21.83
CA PHE A 375 10.77 -6.52 20.47
C PHE A 375 12.19 -6.09 20.08
N TYR A 376 12.95 -7.03 19.50
CA TYR A 376 14.26 -6.74 18.90
C TYR A 376 14.15 -5.84 17.67
N PHE A 377 13.06 -5.99 16.93
CA PHE A 377 12.65 -5.16 15.79
C PHE A 377 11.29 -4.55 16.06
N GLN A 378 11.04 -3.37 15.48
CA GLN A 378 9.72 -2.75 15.59
C GLN A 378 8.63 -3.65 14.97
N PRO A 379 7.52 -3.86 15.67
CA PRO A 379 6.77 -5.10 15.49
C PRO A 379 5.62 -4.97 14.48
N PHE A 380 5.12 -3.76 14.16
CA PHE A 380 3.85 -3.60 13.43
C PHE A 380 3.86 -4.26 12.04
N TYR A 381 5.01 -4.31 11.38
CA TYR A 381 5.12 -4.99 10.09
C TYR A 381 4.76 -6.49 10.16
N ARG A 382 4.92 -7.14 11.31
CA ARG A 382 4.53 -8.55 11.54
C ARG A 382 3.02 -8.75 11.35
N TRP A 383 2.19 -7.82 11.83
CA TRP A 383 0.75 -7.86 11.58
C TRP A 383 0.43 -7.54 10.13
N ILE A 384 1.16 -6.61 9.50
CA ILE A 384 0.97 -6.31 8.07
C ILE A 384 1.22 -7.58 7.25
N ALA A 385 2.39 -8.22 7.41
CA ALA A 385 2.74 -9.44 6.69
C ALA A 385 1.72 -10.57 6.94
N GLY A 386 1.32 -10.80 8.19
CA GLY A 386 0.33 -11.82 8.52
C GLY A 386 -1.04 -11.55 7.91
N LEU A 387 -1.51 -10.29 7.93
CA LEU A 387 -2.77 -9.89 7.29
C LEU A 387 -2.70 -9.98 5.76
N LEU A 388 -1.53 -9.75 5.16
CA LEU A 388 -1.34 -9.95 3.73
C LEU A 388 -1.42 -11.44 3.38
N HIS A 389 -0.78 -12.32 4.16
CA HIS A 389 -0.92 -13.75 3.96
C HIS A 389 -2.34 -14.28 4.26
N LEU A 390 -3.10 -13.69 5.18
CA LEU A 390 -4.54 -13.99 5.31
C LEU A 390 -5.34 -13.69 4.03
N VAL A 391 -4.92 -12.69 3.27
CA VAL A 391 -5.62 -12.26 2.05
C VAL A 391 -5.15 -13.04 0.82
N PHE A 392 -3.84 -13.26 0.68
CA PHE A 392 -3.22 -13.83 -0.53
C PHE A 392 -2.74 -15.28 -0.35
N GLY A 393 -3.06 -15.89 0.78
CA GLY A 393 -2.60 -17.22 1.15
C GLY A 393 -1.08 -17.29 1.26
N ASP A 394 -0.51 -18.40 0.83
CA ASP A 394 0.94 -18.66 0.89
C ASP A 394 1.77 -17.73 -0.02
N SER A 395 1.12 -16.91 -0.85
CA SER A 395 1.79 -16.03 -1.82
C SER A 395 2.23 -14.69 -1.21
N SER A 396 3.45 -14.27 -1.57
CA SER A 396 4.04 -12.98 -1.19
C SER A 396 3.59 -11.78 -2.04
N VAL A 397 2.63 -11.96 -2.95
CA VAL A 397 2.14 -10.87 -3.81
C VAL A 397 1.58 -9.69 -2.98
N GLY A 398 1.06 -9.97 -1.79
CA GLY A 398 0.54 -8.95 -0.88
C GLY A 398 1.59 -7.92 -0.47
N GLU A 399 2.83 -8.34 -0.24
CA GLU A 399 3.92 -7.41 0.12
C GLU A 399 4.27 -6.47 -1.03
N TRP A 400 4.28 -6.99 -2.27
CA TRP A 400 4.47 -6.17 -3.47
C TRP A 400 3.41 -5.08 -3.59
N TYR A 401 2.14 -5.45 -3.42
CA TYR A 401 1.04 -4.49 -3.52
C TYR A 401 1.07 -3.45 -2.40
N TRP A 402 1.38 -3.88 -1.17
CA TRP A 402 1.51 -2.98 -0.03
C TRP A 402 2.66 -1.99 -0.20
N ASP A 403 3.84 -2.47 -0.60
CA ASP A 403 5.01 -1.63 -0.84
C ASP A 403 4.78 -0.65 -1.99
N GLY A 404 4.20 -1.14 -3.09
CA GLY A 404 3.80 -0.31 -4.22
C GLY A 404 2.84 0.81 -3.83
N ALA A 405 1.84 0.51 -2.99
CA ALA A 405 0.91 1.52 -2.47
C ALA A 405 1.57 2.54 -1.53
N CYS A 406 2.51 2.09 -0.70
CA CYS A 406 3.26 2.94 0.22
C CYS A 406 4.21 3.91 -0.52
N LEU A 407 4.90 3.45 -1.57
CA LEU A 407 5.71 4.30 -2.45
C LEU A 407 4.84 5.32 -3.20
N LEU A 408 3.66 4.91 -3.64
CA LEU A 408 2.68 5.82 -4.25
C LEU A 408 2.19 6.89 -3.26
N ALA A 409 1.98 6.55 -1.99
CA ALA A 409 1.63 7.55 -0.97
C ALA A 409 2.71 8.64 -0.83
N GLY A 410 3.99 8.23 -0.84
CA GLY A 410 5.13 9.15 -0.89
C GLY A 410 5.13 10.04 -2.13
N SER A 411 4.98 9.44 -3.32
CA SER A 411 4.84 10.14 -4.60
C SER A 411 3.73 11.22 -4.58
N LEU A 412 2.56 10.88 -4.03
CA LEU A 412 1.43 11.81 -3.94
C LEU A 412 1.63 12.91 -2.88
N LEU A 413 2.39 12.65 -1.82
CA LEU A 413 2.84 13.68 -0.89
C LEU A 413 3.76 14.68 -1.59
N SER A 414 4.75 14.20 -2.35
CA SER A 414 5.66 15.05 -3.14
C SER A 414 4.89 15.93 -4.12
N PHE A 415 3.92 15.34 -4.84
CA PHE A 415 2.99 16.09 -5.70
C PHE A 415 2.27 17.19 -4.92
N ARG A 416 1.70 16.87 -3.75
CA ARG A 416 0.86 17.78 -2.97
C ARG A 416 1.65 19.00 -2.50
N ILE A 417 2.88 18.79 -2.02
CA ILE A 417 3.79 19.85 -1.57
C ILE A 417 4.16 20.73 -2.76
N THR A 418 4.75 20.15 -3.80
CA THR A 418 5.28 20.90 -4.94
C THR A 418 4.19 21.61 -5.74
N ARG A 419 3.01 20.98 -5.91
CA ARG A 419 1.88 21.64 -6.58
C ARG A 419 1.45 22.92 -5.86
N THR A 420 1.47 22.91 -4.53
CA THR A 420 1.05 24.07 -3.74
C THR A 420 2.03 25.23 -3.88
N PHE A 421 3.32 24.93 -4.08
CA PHE A 421 4.39 25.91 -4.26
C PHE A 421 4.53 26.39 -5.71
N ALA A 422 4.69 25.48 -6.66
CA ALA A 422 5.10 25.75 -8.05
C ALA A 422 4.02 25.46 -9.10
N GLY A 423 2.90 24.85 -8.73
CA GLY A 423 1.79 24.55 -9.65
C GLY A 423 1.77 23.11 -10.16
N PHE A 424 0.75 22.77 -10.95
CA PHE A 424 0.41 21.38 -11.28
C PHE A 424 1.52 20.61 -12.02
N ARG A 425 2.12 21.20 -13.07
CA ARG A 425 3.16 20.54 -13.87
C ARG A 425 4.40 20.16 -13.03
N TRP A 426 4.90 21.09 -12.23
CA TRP A 426 5.98 20.80 -11.27
C TRP A 426 5.57 19.76 -10.23
N GLY A 427 4.30 19.75 -9.80
CA GLY A 427 3.74 18.69 -8.97
C GLY A 427 3.85 17.32 -9.63
N VAL A 428 3.53 17.20 -10.92
CA VAL A 428 3.62 15.94 -11.69
C VAL A 428 5.07 15.44 -11.76
N VAL A 429 6.03 16.32 -12.01
CA VAL A 429 7.47 15.98 -11.97
C VAL A 429 7.85 15.46 -10.58
N ALA A 430 7.43 16.15 -9.52
CA ALA A 430 7.70 15.73 -8.14
C ALA A 430 7.02 14.41 -7.75
N ALA A 431 5.92 14.02 -8.42
CA ALA A 431 5.28 12.73 -8.21
C ALA A 431 6.10 11.58 -8.81
N ALA A 432 6.60 11.75 -10.04
CA ALA A 432 7.41 10.73 -10.71
C ALA A 432 8.80 10.56 -10.08
N ALA A 433 9.42 11.67 -9.62
CA ALA A 433 10.78 11.69 -9.10
C ALA A 433 11.10 10.63 -8.02
N PRO A 434 10.38 10.53 -6.89
CA PRO A 434 10.71 9.54 -5.86
C PRO A 434 10.53 8.09 -6.34
N LEU A 435 9.56 7.82 -7.22
CA LEU A 435 9.39 6.50 -7.83
C LEU A 435 10.57 6.16 -8.75
N GLY A 436 11.00 7.13 -9.57
CA GLY A 436 12.17 7.01 -10.44
C GLY A 436 13.47 6.76 -9.67
N VAL A 437 13.73 7.55 -8.62
CA VAL A 437 14.87 7.34 -7.71
C VAL A 437 14.82 5.93 -7.14
N PHE A 438 13.66 5.50 -6.66
CA PHE A 438 13.50 4.19 -6.05
C PHE A 438 13.83 3.05 -7.02
N VAL A 439 13.24 3.04 -8.22
CA VAL A 439 13.39 1.91 -9.16
C VAL A 439 14.73 1.88 -9.90
N LEU A 440 15.44 3.01 -10.00
CA LEU A 440 16.75 3.09 -10.66
C LEU A 440 17.94 2.95 -9.70
N SER A 441 17.77 3.31 -8.42
CA SER A 441 18.82 3.13 -7.40
C SER A 441 18.85 1.70 -6.85
N SER A 442 19.77 1.44 -5.91
CA SER A 442 19.86 0.16 -5.21
C SER A 442 18.68 -0.12 -4.28
N ALA A 443 17.80 0.85 -4.01
CA ALA A 443 16.58 0.62 -3.21
C ALA A 443 15.55 -0.28 -3.91
N ARG A 444 15.67 -0.47 -5.23
CA ARG A 444 14.72 -1.24 -6.06
C ARG A 444 14.51 -2.68 -5.56
N ASP A 445 15.53 -3.28 -4.96
CA ASP A 445 15.52 -4.68 -4.54
C ASP A 445 14.77 -4.89 -3.21
N LEU A 446 14.19 -3.83 -2.64
CA LEU A 446 13.43 -3.87 -1.38
C LEU A 446 11.92 -4.13 -1.57
N ILE A 447 11.35 -3.86 -2.75
CA ILE A 447 9.91 -4.06 -2.98
C ILE A 447 9.58 -5.54 -2.86
N GLY A 448 8.54 -5.85 -2.07
CA GLY A 448 8.03 -7.20 -1.95
C GLY A 448 8.93 -8.16 -1.19
N ARG A 449 10.01 -7.66 -0.55
CA ARG A 449 10.90 -8.50 0.26
C ARG A 449 10.34 -8.88 1.62
N GLY A 450 9.30 -8.21 2.11
CA GLY A 450 8.85 -8.42 3.48
C GLY A 450 9.57 -7.52 4.50
N LEU A 451 9.88 -6.27 4.13
CA LEU A 451 10.60 -5.33 4.99
C LEU A 451 9.74 -4.12 5.40
N GLY A 452 9.93 -3.64 6.63
CA GLY A 452 9.11 -2.58 7.22
C GLY A 452 9.40 -1.14 6.77
N GLU A 453 10.47 -0.86 6.01
CA GLU A 453 10.87 0.52 5.71
C GLU A 453 9.92 1.22 4.75
N ILE A 454 9.53 0.53 3.68
CA ILE A 454 8.60 1.06 2.69
C ILE A 454 7.24 1.29 3.36
N ALA A 455 6.76 0.32 4.14
CA ALA A 455 5.55 0.42 4.94
C ALA A 455 5.56 1.64 5.88
N SER A 456 6.63 1.82 6.66
CA SER A 456 6.75 2.96 7.57
C SER A 456 6.79 4.30 6.83
N ALA A 457 7.56 4.40 5.74
CA ALA A 457 7.62 5.60 4.91
C ALA A 457 6.26 5.94 4.27
N GLY A 458 5.51 4.93 3.83
CA GLY A 458 4.15 5.07 3.33
C GLY A 458 3.18 5.57 4.40
N LEU A 459 3.21 4.98 5.60
CA LEU A 459 2.40 5.40 6.75
C LEU A 459 2.65 6.85 7.15
N VAL A 460 3.93 7.27 7.23
CA VAL A 460 4.26 8.68 7.49
C VAL A 460 3.78 9.58 6.35
N SER A 461 3.90 9.14 5.09
CA SER A 461 3.45 9.94 3.94
C SER A 461 1.93 10.14 3.95
N MET A 462 1.18 9.09 4.30
CA MET A 462 -0.26 9.17 4.53
C MET A 462 -0.61 10.07 5.73
N ALA A 463 0.16 9.98 6.83
CA ALA A 463 0.00 10.85 7.99
C ALA A 463 0.17 12.33 7.62
N ALA A 464 1.21 12.66 6.84
CA ALA A 464 1.44 14.01 6.33
C ALA A 464 0.30 14.50 5.42
N LEU A 465 -0.22 13.65 4.52
CA LEU A 465 -1.38 13.98 3.68
C LEU A 465 -2.64 14.26 4.53
N CYS A 466 -2.89 13.44 5.56
CA CYS A 466 -3.96 13.66 6.54
C CYS A 466 -3.78 14.98 7.30
N ALA A 467 -2.58 15.28 7.78
CA ALA A 467 -2.24 16.52 8.47
C ALA A 467 -2.42 17.76 7.57
N ILE A 468 -2.01 17.70 6.30
CA ILE A 468 -2.23 18.78 5.33
C ILE A 468 -3.74 19.00 5.09
N SER A 469 -4.54 17.94 5.11
CA SER A 469 -5.99 18.02 4.85
C SER A 469 -6.78 18.65 6.01
N SER A 470 -6.32 18.50 7.25
CA SER A 470 -6.98 19.08 8.44
C SER A 470 -6.85 20.61 8.50
N GLY A 471 -5.76 21.16 7.96
CA GLY A 471 -5.37 22.58 8.06
C GLY A 471 -5.98 23.51 7.01
N ALA A 472 -6.78 23.02 6.05
CA ALA A 472 -7.35 23.82 4.98
C ALA A 472 -8.42 24.82 5.49
N ARG A 473 -8.00 25.96 6.05
CA ARG A 473 -8.85 27.16 6.12
C ARG A 473 -8.97 27.70 4.69
N GLN A 474 -10.18 27.59 4.12
CA GLN A 474 -10.47 28.24 2.84
C GLN A 474 -10.27 29.75 3.01
N LEU A 475 -9.38 30.31 2.20
CA LEU A 475 -9.38 31.75 1.94
C LEU A 475 -10.74 32.07 1.30
N LYS A 476 -11.63 32.73 2.04
CA LYS A 476 -12.66 33.56 1.43
C LYS A 476 -11.89 34.61 0.62
N VAL A 477 -11.80 34.42 -0.68
CA VAL A 477 -11.54 35.55 -1.58
C VAL A 477 -12.82 36.37 -1.48
N VAL A 478 -12.82 37.37 -0.60
CA VAL A 478 -13.82 38.44 -0.66
C VAL A 478 -13.53 39.15 -1.97
N GLY A 479 -14.30 38.81 -3.00
CA GLY A 479 -14.26 39.52 -4.26
C GLY A 479 -14.45 41.01 -3.96
N SER A 480 -13.49 41.80 -4.41
CA SER A 480 -13.63 43.24 -4.58
C SER A 480 -15.00 43.54 -5.17
N ARG A 481 -15.78 44.39 -4.50
CA ARG A 481 -16.99 45.00 -5.06
C ARG A 481 -16.62 45.57 -6.43
N GLN A 482 -17.18 45.01 -7.50
CA GLN A 482 -17.27 45.72 -8.78
C GLN A 482 -18.15 46.97 -8.55
N PRO A 483 -17.76 48.15 -9.07
CA PRO A 483 -18.69 49.26 -9.15
C PRO A 483 -19.81 48.87 -10.13
N LEU A 484 -21.05 49.06 -9.71
CA LEU A 484 -22.25 48.92 -10.53
C LEU A 484 -22.18 49.92 -11.69
N ASN A 485 -21.88 49.45 -12.90
CA ASN A 485 -22.31 50.14 -14.13
C ASN A 485 -23.68 49.58 -14.52
N ARG A 486 -24.71 50.43 -14.40
CA ARG A 486 -26.05 50.20 -14.94
C ARG A 486 -26.02 50.47 -16.45
N GLY A 487 -26.63 49.57 -17.22
CA GLY A 487 -27.06 49.81 -18.60
C GLY A 487 -26.35 48.93 -19.63
N LEU A 488 -26.98 47.81 -19.98
CA LEU A 488 -27.03 47.15 -21.30
C LEU A 488 -27.83 45.83 -21.16
N PRO A 489 -28.64 45.43 -22.16
CA PRO A 489 -29.57 44.30 -22.06
C PRO A 489 -28.85 42.94 -22.13
N ALA A 490 -29.46 41.96 -21.45
CA ALA A 490 -28.89 40.63 -21.19
C ALA A 490 -28.78 39.77 -22.46
N VAL A 491 -27.55 39.38 -22.79
CA VAL A 491 -27.25 38.20 -23.62
C VAL A 491 -27.21 36.98 -22.68
N PRO A 492 -27.88 35.86 -22.98
CA PRO A 492 -27.82 34.67 -22.14
C PRO A 492 -26.48 33.94 -22.35
N THR A 493 -25.41 34.47 -21.77
CA THR A 493 -24.15 33.76 -21.66
C THR A 493 -24.25 32.69 -20.58
N GLU A 494 -23.96 31.46 -20.99
CA GLU A 494 -23.82 30.25 -20.19
C GLU A 494 -23.30 30.53 -18.77
N ARG A 495 -24.08 30.10 -17.77
CA ARG A 495 -23.67 30.15 -16.36
C ARG A 495 -22.41 29.30 -16.21
N PRO A 496 -21.26 29.86 -15.78
CA PRO A 496 -20.14 29.02 -15.38
C PRO A 496 -20.54 28.32 -14.08
N LEU A 497 -20.89 27.04 -14.20
CA LEU A 497 -21.03 26.11 -13.10
C LEU A 497 -19.63 25.91 -12.48
N TYR A 498 -19.21 26.88 -11.67
CA TYR A 498 -18.11 26.74 -10.73
C TYR A 498 -18.51 25.67 -9.71
N VAL A 499 -18.29 24.40 -10.05
CA VAL A 499 -18.29 23.32 -9.08
C VAL A 499 -17.05 23.49 -8.23
N SER A 500 -17.19 24.35 -7.22
CA SER A 500 -16.32 24.34 -6.05
C SER A 500 -16.21 22.88 -5.59
N ASN A 501 -14.99 22.37 -5.44
CA ASN A 501 -14.74 21.18 -4.63
C ASN A 501 -15.08 21.56 -3.19
N ARG A 502 -16.38 21.56 -2.89
CA ARG A 502 -16.95 21.83 -1.58
C ARG A 502 -16.69 20.59 -0.73
N TRP A 503 -15.45 20.47 -0.27
CA TRP A 503 -15.23 19.90 1.04
C TRP A 503 -15.78 20.93 2.04
N SER A 504 -17.10 20.96 2.25
CA SER A 504 -17.64 21.47 3.51
C SER A 504 -17.21 20.46 4.57
N THR A 505 -15.95 20.58 5.01
CA THR A 505 -15.53 19.84 6.20
C THR A 505 -16.25 20.50 7.36
N SER A 506 -17.26 19.83 7.91
CA SER A 506 -17.71 20.11 9.27
C SER A 506 -16.50 20.14 10.20
N ARG A 507 -16.65 20.81 11.34
CA ARG A 507 -15.57 20.92 12.36
C ARG A 507 -15.00 19.55 12.72
N ASP A 508 -15.84 18.50 12.68
CA ASP A 508 -15.53 17.10 13.02
C ASP A 508 -14.62 16.43 11.99
N ARG A 509 -14.83 16.66 10.70
CA ARG A 509 -13.99 16.06 9.64
C ARG A 509 -12.53 16.51 9.71
N ARG A 510 -12.27 17.73 10.18
CA ARG A 510 -10.89 18.24 10.35
C ARG A 510 -10.20 17.63 11.56
N THR A 511 -10.94 17.40 12.65
CA THR A 511 -10.41 16.73 13.84
C THR A 511 -10.12 15.26 13.54
N GLY A 512 -11.02 14.57 12.84
CA GLY A 512 -10.79 13.20 12.39
C GLY A 512 -9.53 13.04 11.54
N ALA A 513 -9.25 13.98 10.62
CA ALA A 513 -8.03 13.95 9.82
C ALA A 513 -6.75 14.15 10.66
N ALA A 514 -6.78 15.00 11.68
CA ALA A 514 -5.65 15.20 12.59
C ALA A 514 -5.41 13.97 13.48
N ILE A 515 -6.48 13.34 13.99
CA ILE A 515 -6.38 12.08 14.75
C ILE A 515 -5.82 10.97 13.86
N ALA A 516 -6.34 10.83 12.63
CA ALA A 516 -5.85 9.84 11.67
C ALA A 516 -4.36 10.05 11.35
N ALA A 517 -3.91 11.30 11.23
CA ALA A 517 -2.48 11.61 11.05
C ALA A 517 -1.64 11.14 12.27
N GLY A 518 -2.13 11.36 13.49
CA GLY A 518 -1.49 10.86 14.71
C GLY A 518 -1.43 9.33 14.74
N VAL A 519 -2.54 8.64 14.44
CA VAL A 519 -2.60 7.17 14.41
C VAL A 519 -1.62 6.61 13.38
N LEU A 520 -1.62 7.14 12.16
CA LEU A 520 -0.69 6.70 11.11
C LEU A 520 0.78 6.98 11.49
N GLY A 521 1.05 8.10 12.18
CA GLY A 521 2.38 8.38 12.75
C GLY A 521 2.81 7.37 13.82
N THR A 522 1.89 6.98 14.71
CA THR A 522 2.12 5.92 15.71
C THR A 522 2.42 4.59 15.03
N LEU A 523 1.62 4.19 14.05
CA LEU A 523 1.82 2.94 13.31
C LEU A 523 3.14 2.94 12.53
N ALA A 524 3.52 4.09 11.95
CA ALA A 524 4.81 4.23 11.29
C ALA A 524 5.98 4.00 12.27
N PHE A 525 5.90 4.56 13.48
CA PHE A 525 6.86 4.31 14.55
C PHE A 525 6.90 2.83 14.96
N TYR A 526 5.74 2.21 15.17
CA TYR A 526 5.68 0.77 15.46
C TYR A 526 6.16 -0.10 14.30
N THR A 527 6.29 0.44 13.10
CA THR A 527 6.89 -0.27 11.96
C THR A 527 8.41 -0.10 11.96
N ARG A 528 8.92 1.10 12.29
CA ARG A 528 10.35 1.44 12.26
C ARG A 528 10.72 2.48 13.33
N LEU A 529 11.70 2.11 14.17
CA LEU A 529 12.08 2.88 15.37
C LEU A 529 12.66 4.24 14.99
N ASN A 530 13.50 4.26 13.97
CA ASN A 530 14.21 5.44 13.49
C ASN A 530 13.27 6.52 12.90
N ASN A 531 12.02 6.17 12.62
CA ASN A 531 11.02 7.09 12.08
C ASN A 531 10.24 7.87 13.15
N LEU A 532 10.54 7.70 14.46
CA LEU A 532 9.85 8.44 15.53
C LEU A 532 9.93 9.96 15.34
N LEU A 533 11.14 10.48 15.06
CA LEU A 533 11.34 11.92 14.86
C LEU A 533 10.61 12.42 13.62
N MET A 534 10.60 11.64 12.55
CA MET A 534 9.86 11.94 11.33
C MET A 534 8.34 11.91 11.56
N ALA A 535 7.84 10.94 12.32
CA ALA A 535 6.43 10.82 12.70
C ALA A 535 5.97 12.02 13.53
N LEU A 536 6.76 12.47 14.51
CA LEU A 536 6.53 13.73 15.22
C LEU A 536 6.60 14.94 14.28
N GLY A 537 7.52 14.91 13.31
CA GLY A 537 7.65 15.89 12.25
C GLY A 537 6.37 16.11 11.43
N VAL A 538 5.44 15.14 11.38
CA VAL A 538 4.12 15.32 10.74
C VAL A 538 3.36 16.52 11.33
N ALA A 539 3.56 16.83 12.62
CA ALA A 539 2.93 17.98 13.29
C ALA A 539 3.31 19.32 12.64
N VAL A 540 4.46 19.40 11.96
CA VAL A 540 4.90 20.60 11.22
C VAL A 540 3.90 20.98 10.11
N PHE A 541 3.16 20.02 9.54
CA PHE A 541 2.11 20.31 8.55
C PHE A 541 0.87 20.98 9.15
N ALA A 542 0.86 21.26 10.46
CA ALA A 542 -0.02 22.26 11.05
C ALA A 542 0.24 23.67 10.47
N LEU A 543 1.47 23.93 10.00
CA LEU A 543 1.83 25.14 9.28
C LEU A 543 1.32 25.06 7.83
N PRO A 544 0.66 26.12 7.32
CA PRO A 544 0.22 26.12 5.93
C PRO A 544 1.40 26.00 4.95
N LEU A 545 1.28 25.12 3.95
CA LEU A 545 2.31 24.90 2.91
C LEU A 545 2.74 26.15 2.12
N ARG A 546 1.98 27.25 2.21
CA ARG A 546 2.31 28.53 1.56
C ARG A 546 3.21 29.43 2.39
N VAL A 547 3.49 29.08 3.64
CA VAL A 547 4.39 29.86 4.49
C VAL A 547 5.83 29.60 4.05
N PRO A 548 6.59 30.63 3.63
CA PRO A 548 7.97 30.46 3.20
C PRO A 548 8.92 30.41 4.40
N VAL A 549 10.11 29.80 4.25
CA VAL A 549 11.14 29.72 5.32
C VAL A 549 11.50 31.11 5.86
N ARG A 550 11.64 32.13 4.99
CA ARG A 550 11.95 33.51 5.42
C ARG A 550 10.95 34.12 6.41
N ALA A 551 9.71 33.61 6.46
CA ALA A 551 8.69 34.09 7.37
C ALA A 551 8.83 33.53 8.80
N LEU A 552 9.62 32.46 8.99
CA LEU A 552 9.92 31.90 10.31
C LEU A 552 10.94 32.76 11.06
N VAL A 553 11.88 33.38 10.35
CA VAL A 553 13.01 34.13 10.94
C VAL A 553 12.65 35.59 11.23
N ARG A 554 11.57 36.14 10.64
CA ARG A 554 11.19 37.55 10.80
C ARG A 554 10.07 37.72 11.86
N PRO A 555 10.34 38.38 13.01
CA PRO A 555 9.35 38.55 14.09
C PRO A 555 8.05 39.23 13.64
N LEU A 556 8.16 40.25 12.78
CA LEU A 556 7.02 40.99 12.23
C LEU A 556 6.10 40.12 11.36
N ALA A 557 6.59 39.02 10.80
CA ALA A 557 5.79 38.08 10.01
C ALA A 557 5.06 37.05 10.88
N TRP A 558 5.41 36.89 12.16
CA TRP A 558 4.84 35.89 13.07
C TRP A 558 3.32 35.98 13.16
N LYS A 559 2.78 37.18 13.41
CA LYS A 559 1.32 37.40 13.49
C LYS A 559 0.57 36.91 12.25
N SER A 560 1.19 36.99 11.07
CA SER A 560 0.55 36.67 9.79
C SER A 560 0.36 35.16 9.55
N TRP A 561 1.24 34.32 10.08
CA TRP A 561 1.16 32.87 9.91
C TRP A 561 0.66 32.14 11.16
N TRP A 562 0.92 32.65 12.36
CA TRP A 562 0.49 32.04 13.63
C TRP A 562 -1.02 31.85 13.73
N SER A 563 -1.78 32.86 13.30
CA SER A 563 -3.25 32.80 13.24
C SER A 563 -3.79 31.75 12.27
N ARG A 564 -2.95 31.26 11.36
CA ARG A 564 -3.28 30.26 10.32
C ARG A 564 -2.79 28.87 10.67
N VAL A 565 -2.05 28.69 11.77
CA VAL A 565 -1.62 27.38 12.25
C VAL A 565 -2.83 26.54 12.63
N SER A 566 -2.83 25.28 12.21
CA SER A 566 -3.80 24.28 12.64
C SER A 566 -3.40 23.75 14.02
N TRP A 567 -3.75 24.49 15.09
CA TRP A 567 -3.46 24.07 16.47
C TRP A 567 -3.99 22.67 16.81
N ARG A 568 -5.09 22.26 16.17
CA ARG A 568 -5.60 20.89 16.29
C ARG A 568 -4.59 19.86 15.83
N THR A 569 -3.88 20.11 14.73
CA THR A 569 -2.87 19.18 14.21
C THR A 569 -1.60 19.25 15.05
N ALA A 570 -1.18 20.46 15.43
CA ALA A 570 -0.01 20.67 16.28
C ALA A 570 -0.14 19.97 17.64
N ILE A 571 -1.36 19.85 18.18
CA ILE A 571 -1.63 19.18 19.46
C ILE A 571 -2.00 17.70 19.26
N ALA A 572 -2.95 17.39 18.39
CA ALA A 572 -3.49 16.02 18.27
C ALA A 572 -2.46 15.03 17.74
N VAL A 573 -1.59 15.42 16.80
CA VAL A 573 -0.59 14.50 16.24
C VAL A 573 0.41 14.06 17.32
N PRO A 574 1.11 14.96 18.05
CA PRO A 574 1.98 14.55 19.14
C PRO A 574 1.23 13.84 20.29
N ALA A 575 0.01 14.27 20.63
CA ALA A 575 -0.77 13.64 21.70
C ALA A 575 -1.13 12.18 21.39
N VAL A 576 -1.59 11.88 20.16
CA VAL A 576 -1.90 10.51 19.74
C VAL A 576 -0.63 9.66 19.62
N ILE A 577 0.48 10.23 19.14
CA ILE A 577 1.78 9.54 19.14
C ILE A 577 2.21 9.23 20.57
N GLY A 578 2.12 10.19 21.49
CA GLY A 578 2.43 10.01 22.91
C GLY A 578 1.59 8.91 23.55
N LEU A 579 0.29 8.88 23.30
CA LEU A 579 -0.59 7.79 23.74
C LEU A 579 -0.17 6.43 23.16
N GLY A 580 0.21 6.40 21.89
CA GLY A 580 0.80 5.22 21.26
C GLY A 580 2.05 4.74 21.98
N LEU A 581 3.02 5.64 22.20
CA LEU A 581 4.25 5.32 22.94
C LEU A 581 3.95 4.75 24.34
N LEU A 582 2.95 5.30 25.04
CA LEU A 582 2.49 4.78 26.33
C LEU A 582 1.91 3.37 26.20
N CYS A 583 1.05 3.11 25.22
CA CYS A 583 0.52 1.77 24.96
C CYS A 583 1.64 0.77 24.62
N PHE A 584 2.66 1.18 23.86
CA PHE A 584 3.81 0.34 23.53
C PHE A 584 4.65 0.02 24.77
N ALA A 585 4.94 1.02 25.61
CA ALA A 585 5.68 0.85 26.85
C ALA A 585 4.91 -0.02 27.85
N TRP A 586 3.59 0.16 27.93
CA TRP A 586 2.70 -0.66 28.76
C TRP A 586 2.70 -2.12 28.32
N ARG A 587 2.57 -2.38 27.01
CA ARG A 587 2.64 -3.73 26.47
C ARG A 587 4.01 -4.36 26.75
N THR A 588 5.09 -3.59 26.60
CA THR A 588 6.46 -4.08 26.92
C THR A 588 6.57 -4.43 28.39
N TRP A 589 6.08 -3.58 29.29
CA TRP A 589 6.02 -3.87 30.73
C TRP A 589 5.20 -5.12 31.05
N HIS A 590 4.05 -5.30 30.41
CA HIS A 590 3.21 -6.47 30.63
C HIS A 590 3.92 -7.81 30.31
N TYR A 591 4.74 -7.86 29.27
CA TYR A 591 5.43 -9.08 28.85
C TYR A 591 6.87 -9.23 29.38
N THR A 592 7.55 -8.14 29.74
CA THR A 592 8.97 -8.19 30.13
C THR A 592 9.25 -7.61 31.52
N GLY A 593 8.26 -7.00 32.17
CA GLY A 593 8.44 -6.27 33.43
C GLY A 593 9.14 -4.91 33.30
N VAL A 594 9.55 -4.51 32.08
CA VAL A 594 10.29 -3.25 31.85
C VAL A 594 9.42 -2.22 31.12
N PHE A 595 9.13 -1.09 31.77
CA PHE A 595 8.40 0.02 31.15
C PHE A 595 9.33 0.85 30.26
N SER A 596 9.37 0.53 28.96
CA SER A 596 10.25 1.20 28.00
C SER A 596 9.76 1.01 26.57
N VAL A 597 10.02 2.00 25.70
CA VAL A 597 9.83 1.90 24.24
C VAL A 597 11.10 1.47 23.50
N PHE A 598 12.21 1.27 24.23
CA PHE A 598 13.52 0.90 23.68
C PHE A 598 14.06 -0.42 24.21
N HIS A 599 13.36 -1.07 25.15
CA HIS A 599 13.81 -2.33 25.72
C HIS A 599 13.88 -3.43 24.63
N GLY A 600 14.97 -4.19 24.61
CA GLY A 600 15.25 -5.20 23.58
C GLY A 600 15.69 -4.66 22.22
N THR A 601 15.53 -3.37 21.94
CA THR A 601 15.92 -2.79 20.64
C THR A 601 17.44 -2.75 20.50
N GLN A 602 17.91 -2.74 19.25
CA GLN A 602 19.33 -2.61 18.93
C GLN A 602 19.92 -1.21 19.18
N ARG A 603 19.23 -0.33 19.94
CA ARG A 603 19.64 1.07 20.18
C ARG A 603 21.12 1.21 20.53
N TYR A 604 21.63 0.38 21.44
CA TYR A 604 23.04 0.45 21.88
C TYR A 604 24.02 0.06 20.77
N ILE A 605 23.65 -0.92 19.93
CA ILE A 605 24.47 -1.41 18.83
C ILE A 605 24.53 -0.39 17.69
N VAL A 606 23.40 0.26 17.39
CA VAL A 606 23.29 1.20 16.28
C VAL A 606 23.52 2.66 16.68
N ALA A 607 23.75 2.98 17.95
CA ALA A 607 24.00 4.37 18.35
C ALA A 607 25.30 4.88 17.72
N ILE A 608 25.24 6.05 17.06
CA ILE A 608 26.42 6.70 16.48
C ILE A 608 27.38 7.19 17.57
N TRP A 609 26.83 7.56 18.73
CA TRP A 609 27.61 7.94 19.89
C TRP A 609 27.55 6.84 20.96
N GLN A 610 28.72 6.45 21.45
CA GLN A 610 28.88 5.59 22.62
C GLN A 610 29.88 6.23 23.60
N PRO A 611 29.74 5.97 24.92
CA PRO A 611 30.70 6.44 25.92
C PRO A 611 32.13 6.01 25.57
N GLY A 612 33.08 6.94 25.66
CA GLY A 612 34.50 6.68 25.35
C GLY A 612 34.91 6.91 23.89
N MET A 613 33.99 7.19 22.97
CA MET A 613 34.33 7.54 21.58
C MET A 613 34.91 8.96 21.48
N SER A 614 35.90 9.15 20.61
CA SER A 614 36.43 10.48 20.29
C SER A 614 35.42 11.30 19.45
N LEU A 615 35.46 12.63 19.60
CA LEU A 615 34.60 13.53 18.81
C LEU A 615 34.82 13.37 17.30
N GLY A 616 36.05 13.10 16.88
CA GLY A 616 36.38 12.83 15.47
C GLY A 616 35.69 11.57 14.94
N ALA A 617 35.66 10.48 15.72
CA ALA A 617 34.96 9.26 15.35
C ALA A 617 33.45 9.47 15.26
N VAL A 618 32.87 10.21 16.22
CA VAL A 618 31.44 10.55 16.20
C VAL A 618 31.10 11.38 14.96
N ALA A 619 31.87 12.42 14.67
CA ALA A 619 31.68 13.26 13.50
C ALA A 619 31.80 12.47 12.18
N TYR A 620 32.79 11.57 12.09
CA TYR A 620 32.95 10.67 10.95
C TYR A 620 31.70 9.79 10.75
N TRP A 621 31.22 9.12 11.80
CA TRP A 621 30.05 8.26 11.70
C TRP A 621 28.76 9.03 11.42
N MET A 622 28.59 10.24 11.96
CA MET A 622 27.47 11.13 11.59
C MET A 622 27.53 11.47 10.10
N GLY A 623 28.69 11.90 9.60
CA GLY A 623 28.88 12.22 8.17
C GLY A 623 28.65 11.03 7.26
N HIS A 624 29.19 9.86 7.61
CA HIS A 624 29.02 8.62 6.88
C HIS A 624 27.54 8.22 6.77
N ASN A 625 26.78 8.27 7.88
CA ASN A 625 25.37 7.89 7.87
C ASN A 625 24.47 8.89 7.14
N VAL A 626 24.76 10.19 7.27
CA VAL A 626 24.07 11.21 6.47
C VAL A 626 24.31 10.98 4.99
N LEU A 627 25.55 10.71 4.59
CA LEU A 627 25.86 10.39 3.19
C LEU A 627 25.23 9.07 2.74
N LEU A 628 25.17 8.04 3.58
CA LEU A 628 24.47 6.78 3.29
C LEU A 628 23.01 7.05 2.90
N VAL A 629 22.32 7.84 3.73
CA VAL A 629 20.91 8.21 3.49
C VAL A 629 20.76 9.06 2.23
N LEU A 630 21.62 10.06 2.04
CA LEU A 630 21.50 11.01 0.91
C LEU A 630 21.93 10.43 -0.43
N THR A 631 22.83 9.43 -0.42
CA THR A 631 23.31 8.75 -1.63
C THR A 631 22.52 7.49 -1.96
N VAL A 632 21.62 7.04 -1.06
CA VAL A 632 20.81 5.83 -1.26
C VAL A 632 21.67 4.56 -1.37
N ASN A 633 22.91 4.59 -0.90
CA ASN A 633 23.86 3.49 -1.04
C ASN A 633 24.53 3.18 0.30
N ASP A 634 24.78 1.88 0.52
CA ASP A 634 25.59 1.36 1.63
C ASP A 634 26.70 0.47 1.03
N PRO A 635 28.00 0.83 1.13
CA PRO A 635 28.52 2.07 1.71
C PRO A 635 28.16 3.33 0.88
N PRO A 636 28.28 4.55 1.46
CA PRO A 636 27.97 5.79 0.76
C PRO A 636 28.83 5.97 -0.49
N ARG A 637 28.17 6.12 -1.64
CA ARG A 637 28.82 6.38 -2.93
C ARG A 637 27.91 7.22 -3.80
N PHE A 638 28.48 8.10 -4.62
CA PHE A 638 27.68 8.91 -5.52
C PHE A 638 26.94 8.03 -6.53
N ASP A 639 25.64 8.22 -6.61
CA ASP A 639 24.76 7.57 -7.58
C ASP A 639 23.95 8.66 -8.28
N VAL A 640 24.08 8.73 -9.61
CA VAL A 640 23.38 9.72 -10.43
C VAL A 640 21.87 9.59 -10.30
N TYR A 641 21.35 8.38 -10.10
CA TYR A 641 19.92 8.12 -9.92
C TYR A 641 19.41 8.62 -8.57
N ALA A 642 20.27 8.71 -7.55
CA ALA A 642 19.96 9.27 -6.24
C ALA A 642 20.09 10.80 -6.19
N SER A 643 20.57 11.45 -7.27
CA SER A 643 20.83 12.90 -7.29
C SER A 643 19.65 13.78 -6.85
N PRO A 644 18.35 13.47 -7.11
CA PRO A 644 17.25 14.27 -6.57
C PRO A 644 17.20 14.31 -5.04
N VAL A 645 17.65 13.25 -4.36
CA VAL A 645 17.69 13.21 -2.89
C VAL A 645 18.76 14.17 -2.37
N LEU A 646 19.97 14.09 -2.93
CA LEU A 646 21.08 14.96 -2.57
C LEU A 646 20.78 16.45 -2.88
N ILE A 647 20.22 16.73 -4.06
CA ILE A 647 19.82 18.08 -4.45
C ILE A 647 18.76 18.62 -3.48
N GLY A 648 17.77 17.80 -3.12
CA GLY A 648 16.74 18.18 -2.15
C GLY A 648 17.32 18.56 -0.79
N ALA A 649 18.31 17.81 -0.31
CA ALA A 649 19.02 18.10 0.94
C ALA A 649 19.80 19.41 0.89
N VAL A 650 20.58 19.63 -0.17
CA VAL A 650 21.30 20.90 -0.38
C VAL A 650 20.32 22.08 -0.42
N VAL A 651 19.23 21.95 -1.17
CA VAL A 651 18.18 22.96 -1.27
C VAL A 651 17.54 23.27 0.10
N ALA A 652 17.30 22.25 0.94
CA ALA A 652 16.79 22.44 2.30
C ALA A 652 17.73 23.28 3.17
N VAL A 653 19.03 22.99 3.12
CA VAL A 653 20.08 23.73 3.85
C VAL A 653 20.16 25.17 3.36
N LEU A 654 20.24 25.38 2.04
CA LEU A 654 20.30 26.73 1.45
C LEU A 654 19.06 27.57 1.81
N ALA A 655 17.88 26.95 1.93
CA ALA A 655 16.67 27.63 2.34
C ALA A 655 16.73 28.14 3.78
N VAL A 656 17.26 27.33 4.71
CA VAL A 656 17.47 27.71 6.13
C VAL A 656 18.54 28.79 6.25
N LEU A 657 19.64 28.69 5.48
CA LEU A 657 20.69 29.71 5.40
C LEU A 657 20.21 31.03 4.77
N GLY A 658 18.96 31.10 4.30
CA GLY A 658 18.36 32.33 3.79
C GLY A 658 18.83 32.72 2.40
N VAL A 659 19.42 31.80 1.65
CA VAL A 659 19.92 32.05 0.29
C VAL A 659 18.77 32.56 -0.59
N PRO A 660 18.99 33.62 -1.40
CA PRO A 660 17.98 34.14 -2.31
C PRO A 660 17.38 33.04 -3.19
N ARG A 661 16.09 33.17 -3.53
CA ARG A 661 15.25 32.18 -4.22
C ARG A 661 14.88 30.93 -3.39
N PHE A 662 15.81 30.37 -2.60
CA PHE A 662 15.53 29.19 -1.77
C PHE A 662 14.81 29.50 -0.45
N ARG A 663 15.01 30.70 0.12
CA ARG A 663 14.29 31.14 1.33
C ARG A 663 12.76 31.27 1.18
N ASP A 664 12.25 31.17 -0.05
CA ASP A 664 10.83 31.22 -0.37
C ASP A 664 10.17 29.84 -0.44
N LEU A 665 10.94 28.76 -0.25
CA LEU A 665 10.44 27.39 -0.23
C LEU A 665 9.45 27.15 0.93
N PRO A 666 8.56 26.16 0.80
CA PRO A 666 7.59 25.82 1.84
C PRO A 666 8.29 25.44 3.15
N ALA A 667 8.10 26.24 4.19
CA ALA A 667 8.79 26.03 5.46
C ALA A 667 8.41 24.69 6.10
N ALA A 668 7.15 24.28 5.97
CA ALA A 668 6.70 22.98 6.45
C ALA A 668 7.45 21.81 5.79
N ALA A 669 7.74 21.91 4.48
CA ALA A 669 8.45 20.86 3.77
C ALA A 669 9.94 20.82 4.17
N VAL A 670 10.57 21.98 4.32
CA VAL A 670 11.98 22.09 4.76
C VAL A 670 12.15 21.55 6.19
N LEU A 671 11.29 21.95 7.12
CA LEU A 671 11.31 21.45 8.50
C LEU A 671 11.02 19.94 8.56
N PHE A 672 10.09 19.45 7.73
CA PHE A 672 9.80 18.01 7.66
C PHE A 672 10.98 17.20 7.09
N PHE A 673 11.73 17.75 6.14
CA PHE A 673 12.98 17.12 5.67
C PHE A 673 13.99 16.95 6.81
N PHE A 674 14.20 17.99 7.63
CA PHE A 674 15.09 17.88 8.79
C PHE A 674 14.59 16.85 9.81
N ALA A 675 13.28 16.76 10.03
CA ALA A 675 12.71 15.71 10.88
C ALA A 675 12.91 14.30 10.28
N ALA A 676 12.83 14.16 8.95
CA ALA A 676 13.04 12.89 8.25
C ALA A 676 14.50 12.42 8.33
N ILE A 677 15.47 13.31 8.17
CA ILE A 677 16.90 12.94 8.20
C ILE A 677 17.49 12.92 9.62
N ALA A 678 16.79 13.42 10.63
CA ALA A 678 17.28 13.49 12.01
C ALA A 678 17.78 12.14 12.56
N GLY A 679 17.13 11.03 12.17
CA GLY A 679 17.55 9.68 12.56
C GLY A 679 18.98 9.33 12.12
N ALA A 680 19.43 9.85 10.97
CA ALA A 680 20.76 9.60 10.42
C ALA A 680 21.90 10.21 11.24
N PHE A 681 21.60 11.15 12.14
CA PHE A 681 22.58 11.77 13.03
C PHE A 681 22.76 11.02 14.35
N ILE A 682 21.83 10.13 14.70
CA ILE A 682 21.82 9.46 16.01
C ILE A 682 21.96 7.93 15.90
N ALA A 683 21.53 7.34 14.79
CA ALA A 683 21.54 5.90 14.57
C ALA A 683 22.25 5.55 13.26
N ARG A 684 23.14 4.56 13.35
CA ARG A 684 23.90 3.99 12.26
C ARG A 684 23.00 3.09 11.41
N GLY A 685 22.99 3.36 10.11
CA GLY A 685 22.49 2.44 9.09
C GLY A 685 23.54 1.40 8.74
N TRP A 686 23.09 0.18 8.51
CA TRP A 686 23.89 -0.92 8.00
C TRP A 686 22.97 -1.95 7.35
N THR A 687 23.45 -2.60 6.30
CA THR A 687 22.80 -3.73 5.62
C THR A 687 21.59 -3.30 4.76
N TYR A 688 21.48 -3.90 3.58
CA TYR A 688 20.49 -3.61 2.52
C TYR A 688 20.61 -2.19 1.93
N PRO A 689 21.32 -2.02 0.79
CA PRO A 689 21.47 -0.73 0.14
C PRO A 689 20.15 0.00 -0.11
N GLY A 690 20.11 1.30 0.18
CA GLY A 690 18.94 2.17 -0.03
C GLY A 690 17.85 2.10 1.05
N ARG A 691 17.88 1.09 1.93
CA ARG A 691 16.89 0.87 3.02
C ARG A 691 16.66 2.09 3.90
N PHE A 692 17.73 2.75 4.32
CA PHE A 692 17.67 3.91 5.20
C PHE A 692 17.31 5.22 4.48
N SER A 693 17.13 5.20 3.16
CA SER A 693 16.83 6.40 2.39
C SER A 693 15.35 6.53 2.03
N VAL A 694 14.62 5.40 1.99
CA VAL A 694 13.23 5.31 1.51
C VAL A 694 12.32 6.38 2.12
N HIS A 695 12.47 6.68 3.41
CA HIS A 695 11.64 7.64 4.12
C HIS A 695 11.96 9.11 3.77
N VAL A 696 13.21 9.42 3.37
CA VAL A 696 13.61 10.78 2.97
C VAL A 696 13.29 11.06 1.50
N MET A 697 13.25 10.03 0.63
CA MET A 697 13.06 10.20 -0.82
C MET A 697 11.89 11.11 -1.20
N PRO A 698 10.65 10.95 -0.66
CA PRO A 698 9.53 11.76 -1.09
C PRO A 698 9.73 13.26 -0.81
N ILE A 699 10.20 13.60 0.39
CA ILE A 699 10.36 14.99 0.80
C ILE A 699 11.57 15.64 0.12
N ALA A 700 12.68 14.91 -0.03
CA ALA A 700 13.86 15.42 -0.72
C ALA A 700 13.57 15.65 -2.21
N CYS A 701 12.91 14.72 -2.90
CA CYS A 701 12.48 14.92 -4.28
C CYS A 701 11.52 16.11 -4.43
N ALA A 702 10.59 16.30 -3.49
CA ALA A 702 9.69 17.46 -3.51
C ALA A 702 10.47 18.77 -3.40
N LEU A 703 11.46 18.85 -2.49
CA LEU A 703 12.32 20.01 -2.30
C LEU A 703 13.25 20.25 -3.49
N ALA A 704 13.82 19.21 -4.08
CA ALA A 704 14.64 19.33 -5.28
C ALA A 704 13.85 19.99 -6.43
N VAL A 705 12.64 19.49 -6.69
CA VAL A 705 11.77 20.05 -7.74
C VAL A 705 11.32 21.47 -7.39
N CYS A 706 11.02 21.77 -6.12
CA CYS A 706 10.71 23.14 -5.71
C CYS A 706 11.92 24.07 -5.85
N GLY A 707 13.12 23.60 -5.54
CA GLY A 707 14.37 24.33 -5.71
C GLY A 707 14.60 24.69 -7.17
N VAL A 708 14.52 23.72 -8.08
CA VAL A 708 14.62 23.95 -9.52
C VAL A 708 13.54 24.93 -9.99
N ALA A 709 12.27 24.73 -9.59
CA ALA A 709 11.18 25.64 -9.94
C ALA A 709 11.40 27.08 -9.45
N SER A 710 12.06 27.26 -8.31
CA SER A 710 12.38 28.58 -7.75
C SER A 710 13.41 29.34 -8.59
N LEU A 711 14.33 28.63 -9.25
CA LEU A 711 15.33 29.23 -10.13
C LEU A 711 14.70 29.79 -11.42
N PHE A 712 13.63 29.16 -11.91
CA PHE A 712 12.90 29.61 -13.11
C PHE A 712 11.85 30.68 -12.84
N ARG A 713 11.50 30.96 -11.57
CA ARG A 713 10.60 32.07 -11.24
C ARG A 713 11.34 33.40 -11.44
N ARG A 714 11.05 34.09 -12.56
CA ARG A 714 11.45 35.49 -12.76
C ARG A 714 10.96 36.31 -11.57
N GLY A 715 11.88 37.04 -10.93
CA GLY A 715 11.55 37.92 -9.82
C GLY A 715 10.52 38.93 -10.29
N ALA A 716 9.30 38.83 -9.78
CA ALA A 716 8.37 39.95 -9.84
C ALA A 716 8.98 41.05 -8.97
N THR A 717 9.80 41.90 -9.59
CA THR A 717 10.23 43.18 -9.04
C THR A 717 8.97 43.90 -8.61
N VAL A 718 8.85 44.09 -7.30
CA VAL A 718 7.86 44.96 -6.69
C VAL A 718 8.10 46.34 -7.28
N SER A 719 7.32 46.72 -8.28
CA SER A 719 7.17 48.11 -8.69
C SER A 719 6.66 48.85 -7.46
N LYS A 720 7.55 49.60 -6.80
CA LYS A 720 7.18 50.53 -5.74
C LYS A 720 6.02 51.39 -6.26
N PRO A 721 4.87 51.45 -5.58
CA PRO A 721 3.85 52.40 -5.98
C PRO A 721 4.45 53.81 -5.79
N HIS A 722 4.58 54.53 -6.90
CA HIS A 722 4.85 55.95 -6.90
C HIS A 722 3.76 56.62 -6.07
N SER A 723 4.12 57.14 -4.89
CA SER A 723 3.26 58.03 -4.12
C SER A 723 3.17 59.36 -4.88
N LYS A 724 2.22 59.48 -5.81
CA LYS A 724 1.80 60.80 -6.28
C LYS A 724 1.04 61.49 -5.15
N GLY A 725 1.61 62.59 -4.68
CA GLY A 725 1.07 63.47 -3.66
C GLY A 725 -0.36 63.88 -3.97
N ARG A 726 -1.20 63.85 -2.94
CA ARG A 726 -2.56 64.34 -2.97
C ARG A 726 -2.50 65.81 -2.55
N THR A 727 -2.43 66.71 -3.52
CA THR A 727 -2.71 68.13 -3.33
C THR A 727 -4.17 68.29 -2.94
N ARG A 728 -4.41 68.96 -1.81
CA ARG A 728 -5.70 69.55 -1.43
C ARG A 728 -6.00 70.67 -2.42
N VAL A 729 -7.16 70.66 -3.06
CA VAL A 729 -7.88 71.88 -3.45
C VAL A 729 -9.36 71.69 -3.15
N SER A 730 -9.91 72.77 -2.59
CA SER A 730 -11.23 72.95 -1.99
C SER A 730 -12.34 73.12 -3.04
N ALA A 731 -13.56 73.11 -2.54
CA ALA A 731 -14.85 73.20 -3.22
C ALA A 731 -15.12 74.52 -3.95
N ALA A 732 -15.90 74.44 -5.03
CA ALA A 732 -17.03 75.34 -5.38
C ALA A 732 -17.68 74.85 -6.69
N GLY A 733 -18.99 74.58 -6.69
CA GLY A 733 -19.81 74.58 -7.92
C GLY A 733 -20.43 75.97 -8.13
N PRO A 734 -21.52 76.11 -8.90
CA PRO A 734 -22.04 75.33 -10.04
C PRO A 734 -22.24 76.24 -11.29
N THR A 735 -22.67 75.71 -12.45
CA THR A 735 -23.77 76.26 -13.31
C THR A 735 -23.81 75.65 -14.72
N HIS A 736 -25.05 75.30 -15.11
CA HIS A 736 -25.71 75.29 -16.43
C HIS A 736 -25.00 74.92 -17.75
N GLY A 737 -25.72 74.08 -18.53
CA GLY A 737 -25.91 74.37 -19.97
C GLY A 737 -25.80 73.17 -20.92
N SER A 738 -26.97 72.74 -21.42
CA SER A 738 -27.24 72.21 -22.78
C SER A 738 -26.42 71.05 -23.37
N ALA A 739 -27.13 69.94 -23.59
CA ALA A 739 -27.01 69.04 -24.77
C ALA A 739 -27.39 69.80 -26.08
N PRO A 740 -27.31 69.25 -27.32
CA PRO A 740 -27.13 67.83 -27.71
C PRO A 740 -26.27 67.59 -28.99
N THR A 741 -26.32 66.35 -29.51
CA THR A 741 -26.04 65.89 -30.91
C THR A 741 -24.58 65.94 -31.40
N GLU A 742 -23.99 65.04 -32.20
CA GLU A 742 -24.42 63.89 -33.01
C GLU A 742 -23.15 63.16 -33.58
N TRP A 743 -23.30 61.88 -33.96
CA TRP A 743 -22.55 61.02 -34.91
C TRP A 743 -21.05 61.25 -35.23
N VAL A 744 -20.20 60.23 -35.04
CA VAL A 744 -19.88 59.09 -35.95
C VAL A 744 -19.29 57.94 -35.12
#